data_AF-A0A9D9EVX9-F1
#
_entry.id   AF-A0A9D9EVX9-F1
#
_cell.length_a   1.000
_cell.length_b   1.000
_cell.length_c   1.000
_cell.angle_alpha   90.00
_cell.angle_beta   90.00
_cell.angle_gamma   90.00
#
_symmetry.space_group_name_H-M   'P 1'
#
loop_
_entity.id
_entity.type
_entity.pdbx_description
1 polymer ?
#
loop_
_entity_poly.entity_id
_entity_poly.type
_entity_poly.pdbx_seq_one_letter_code
_entity_poly.pdbx_strand_id
1 'polypeptide(L)'
;MVTDKILKFFIGSQHDRDIRAMLPVLRQVNEKETWALSLPAEEFPRQTAEFRRRFQAGESLDAFLPEAFALAREAARRILGERPYDVQILGSLVLHSGRITEMKTGEGKTLMCVAAAYLNSLTGKGVHIVTVNDYLAERDAAWMRPVYEYLGVSVGVILANMDKASRQQAYNCDITYGTNNELGFDYLRDNMQWDIRECTQREFHFAIVDEIDSILIDEARTPLIISGSAEDDTAKFFEVDKLVSSLKEAEKKPGTDDYPDESRGEEISGDYKLDEKSRRVSFTNAGMLHIEKILQDTKAITGSLFDEDNFEYIHYFTQSVAAHRLYHRDVDYVVRDGTVQIVDEFTGRILEGRRYSDGLHQAIEAKEHIKIARRNRTLATITFQNFFRMYSKLSGMTGTADTEALEFNKIYNLQPVVIPTNLPVARVDEDDVVYLNEKEKWDAICDEIEATYRKGQPVLVGTVSIEKSELLSRMIQKRGIRHEVLNAKNHAREALIIAEAGAKGAVTIATNMAGRGTDIKLGGNPEFRTRKAVGTDATPEQYEAAYAKEYEKWKKDYEEVKALGGLYVIGTERHESRRIDNQLRGRSGRQGDPGRSKFFLSLDDDLMRLFGGENLKRLMTRVGMQPGEPIYHPWLNKSIEKAQKKVEERNFEIRKHLLEYDDVLNEQRTFIYSQRREILTDGHLSSRIRTTAKEYVEIALDDYASSWKKEGSKADSELIKDFRENTGYTVSAEDLELFRRNPEEGKQRVISALGKDIAEKEALAGQENLDAFIRYQY
;
A
#
# COMPACT_ATOMS: atom_id res chain seq x y z
N MET A 1 6.94 38.22 5.75
CA MET A 1 5.56 38.36 6.25
C MET A 1 4.79 39.55 5.66
N VAL A 2 5.32 40.78 5.65
CA VAL A 2 4.61 41.95 5.02
C VAL A 2 4.70 41.90 3.49
N THR A 3 5.85 41.54 2.94
CA THR A 3 6.08 41.34 1.50
C THR A 3 5.20 40.23 0.90
N ASP A 4 5.05 39.09 1.57
CA ASP A 4 4.13 38.02 1.13
C ASP A 4 2.66 38.44 1.09
N LYS A 5 2.22 39.28 2.03
CA LYS A 5 0.83 39.76 2.06
C LYS A 5 0.55 40.73 0.91
N ILE A 6 1.51 41.60 0.59
CA ILE A 6 1.41 42.56 -0.52
C ILE A 6 1.47 41.81 -1.87
N LEU A 7 2.36 40.81 -1.99
CA LEU A 7 2.47 39.97 -3.18
C LEU A 7 1.19 39.14 -3.42
N LYS A 8 0.62 38.54 -2.36
CA LYS A 8 -0.68 37.85 -2.42
C LYS A 8 -1.84 38.78 -2.79
N PHE A 9 -1.80 40.03 -2.34
CA PHE A 9 -2.84 41.02 -2.65
C PHE A 9 -2.83 41.46 -4.13
N PHE A 10 -1.65 41.61 -4.75
CA PHE A 10 -1.52 42.02 -6.15
C PHE A 10 -1.54 40.88 -7.17
N ILE A 11 -1.00 39.70 -6.85
CA ILE A 11 -0.86 38.56 -7.78
C ILE A 11 -1.93 37.48 -7.56
N GLY A 12 -2.61 37.48 -6.40
CA GLY A 12 -3.52 36.41 -5.97
C GLY A 12 -2.77 35.25 -5.30
N SER A 13 -3.51 34.36 -4.63
CA SER A 13 -2.94 33.12 -4.09
C SER A 13 -2.52 32.17 -5.23
N GLN A 14 -1.72 31.14 -4.92
CA GLN A 14 -1.41 30.09 -5.90
C GLN A 14 -2.70 29.43 -6.40
N HIS A 15 -3.65 29.14 -5.50
CA HIS A 15 -4.96 28.61 -5.84
C HIS A 15 -5.73 29.50 -6.83
N ASP A 16 -5.75 30.82 -6.61
CA ASP A 16 -6.45 31.75 -7.52
C ASP A 16 -5.86 31.74 -8.93
N ARG A 17 -4.54 31.54 -9.04
CA ARG A 17 -3.85 31.45 -10.33
C ARG A 17 -4.14 30.14 -11.03
N ASP A 18 -4.10 29.02 -10.31
CA ASP A 18 -4.44 27.70 -10.85
C ASP A 18 -5.89 27.68 -11.39
N ILE A 19 -6.86 28.22 -10.64
CA ILE A 19 -8.24 28.32 -11.10
C ILE A 19 -8.35 29.24 -12.32
N ARG A 20 -7.74 30.44 -12.29
CA ARG A 20 -7.79 31.38 -13.43
C ARG A 20 -7.25 30.78 -14.73
N ALA A 21 -6.24 29.91 -14.65
CA ALA A 21 -5.68 29.23 -15.81
C ALA A 21 -6.67 28.25 -16.46
N MET A 22 -7.57 27.63 -15.68
CA MET A 22 -8.54 26.65 -16.15
C MET A 22 -9.88 27.27 -16.59
N LEU A 23 -10.21 28.49 -16.14
CA LEU A 23 -11.46 29.17 -16.50
C LEU A 23 -11.72 29.28 -18.02
N PRO A 24 -10.73 29.57 -18.89
CA PRO A 24 -10.95 29.60 -20.33
C PRO A 24 -11.41 28.25 -20.90
N VAL A 25 -10.81 27.15 -20.43
CA VAL A 25 -11.17 25.80 -20.87
C VAL A 25 -12.56 25.43 -20.36
N LEU A 26 -12.89 25.76 -19.11
CA LEU A 26 -14.24 25.58 -18.58
C LEU A 26 -15.29 26.31 -19.43
N ARG A 27 -15.00 27.54 -19.88
CA ARG A 27 -15.91 28.28 -20.78
C ARG A 27 -16.11 27.56 -22.11
N GLN A 28 -15.05 27.03 -22.72
CA GLN A 28 -15.16 26.25 -23.95
C GLN A 28 -16.01 24.97 -23.74
N VAL A 29 -15.84 24.28 -22.61
CA VAL A 29 -16.70 23.12 -22.26
C VAL A 29 -18.17 23.56 -22.16
N ASN A 30 -18.44 24.68 -21.49
CA ASN A 30 -19.80 25.22 -21.35
C ASN A 30 -20.40 25.63 -22.71
N GLU A 31 -19.60 26.18 -23.63
CA GLU A 31 -20.05 26.54 -24.99
C GLU A 31 -20.43 25.30 -25.82
N LYS A 32 -19.77 24.16 -25.60
CA LYS A 32 -20.07 22.88 -26.27
C LYS A 32 -21.29 22.16 -25.68
N GLU A 33 -21.87 22.64 -24.58
CA GLU A 33 -23.03 22.02 -23.93
C GLU A 33 -24.26 21.96 -24.87
N THR A 34 -24.55 23.04 -25.60
CA THR A 34 -25.66 23.07 -26.58
C THR A 34 -25.46 22.07 -27.71
N TRP A 35 -24.20 21.85 -28.14
CA TRP A 35 -23.87 20.84 -29.14
C TRP A 35 -24.09 19.43 -28.58
N ALA A 36 -23.59 19.12 -27.38
CA ALA A 36 -23.78 17.80 -26.79
C ALA A 36 -25.27 17.50 -26.54
N LEU A 37 -26.05 18.51 -26.11
CA LEU A 37 -27.49 18.40 -25.87
C LEU A 37 -28.27 18.07 -27.17
N SER A 38 -27.84 18.58 -28.32
CA SER A 38 -28.54 18.35 -29.59
C SER A 38 -28.31 16.95 -30.20
N LEU A 39 -27.33 16.20 -29.69
CA LEU A 39 -27.02 14.86 -30.19
C LEU A 39 -28.06 13.82 -29.73
N PRO A 40 -28.54 12.95 -30.63
CA PRO A 40 -29.32 11.78 -30.25
C PRO A 40 -28.43 10.70 -29.61
N ALA A 41 -29.03 9.69 -28.98
CA ALA A 41 -28.31 8.70 -28.18
C ALA A 41 -27.28 7.90 -28.98
N GLU A 42 -27.61 7.53 -30.22
CA GLU A 42 -26.74 6.79 -31.13
C GLU A 42 -25.46 7.56 -31.54
N GLU A 43 -25.44 8.89 -31.38
CA GLU A 43 -24.27 9.70 -31.70
C GLU A 43 -23.21 9.69 -30.59
N PHE A 44 -23.55 9.37 -29.34
CA PHE A 44 -22.57 9.38 -28.24
C PHE A 44 -21.42 8.38 -28.48
N PRO A 45 -21.67 7.09 -28.75
CA PRO A 45 -20.61 6.15 -29.11
C PRO A 45 -19.90 6.50 -30.43
N ARG A 46 -20.59 7.14 -31.38
CA ARG A 46 -19.98 7.58 -32.66
C ARG A 46 -18.95 8.68 -32.44
N GLN A 47 -19.26 9.66 -31.58
CA GLN A 47 -18.32 10.70 -31.19
C GLN A 47 -17.11 10.12 -30.46
N THR A 48 -17.31 9.14 -29.57
CA THR A 48 -16.21 8.41 -28.92
C THR A 48 -15.30 7.73 -29.94
N ALA A 49 -15.87 7.06 -30.95
CA ALA A 49 -15.09 6.44 -32.03
C ALA A 49 -14.34 7.48 -32.88
N GLU A 50 -14.94 8.66 -33.12
CA GLU A 50 -14.28 9.78 -33.78
C GLU A 50 -13.08 10.31 -32.97
N PHE A 51 -13.24 10.54 -31.67
CA PHE A 51 -12.14 10.99 -30.81
C PHE A 51 -10.99 10.00 -30.75
N ARG A 52 -11.29 8.69 -30.67
CA ARG A 52 -10.27 7.63 -30.76
C ARG A 52 -9.50 7.69 -32.09
N ARG A 53 -10.21 7.90 -33.20
CA ARG A 53 -9.58 8.04 -34.53
C ARG A 53 -8.70 9.30 -34.62
N ARG A 54 -9.17 10.43 -34.10
CA ARG A 54 -8.41 11.69 -34.03
C ARG A 54 -7.12 11.53 -33.21
N PHE A 55 -7.21 10.87 -32.06
CA PHE A 55 -6.03 10.56 -31.24
C PHE A 55 -5.04 9.65 -31.98
N GLN A 56 -5.52 8.59 -32.65
CA GLN A 56 -4.69 7.71 -33.48
C GLN A 56 -4.05 8.44 -34.66
N ALA A 57 -4.69 9.49 -35.19
CA ALA A 57 -4.14 10.36 -36.23
C ALA A 57 -3.08 11.37 -35.71
N GLY A 58 -2.78 11.37 -34.40
CA GLY A 58 -1.75 12.18 -33.78
C GLY A 58 -2.25 13.45 -33.08
N GLU A 59 -3.56 13.65 -32.98
CA GLU A 59 -4.13 14.78 -32.23
C GLU A 59 -4.06 14.53 -30.72
N SER A 60 -3.64 15.53 -29.94
CA SER A 60 -3.55 15.42 -28.48
C SER A 60 -4.93 15.41 -27.81
N LEU A 61 -5.05 14.72 -26.66
CA LEU A 61 -6.28 14.73 -25.84
C LEU A 61 -6.79 16.14 -25.52
N ASP A 62 -5.89 17.09 -25.25
CA ASP A 62 -6.23 18.48 -24.93
C ASP A 62 -6.96 19.21 -26.06
N ALA A 63 -6.74 18.82 -27.32
CA ALA A 63 -7.28 19.52 -28.48
C ALA A 63 -8.79 19.32 -28.64
N PHE A 64 -9.32 18.17 -28.20
CA PHE A 64 -10.75 17.85 -28.20
C PHE A 64 -11.32 17.67 -26.78
N LEU A 65 -10.55 18.07 -25.76
CA LEU A 65 -10.97 18.01 -24.37
C LEU A 65 -12.31 18.74 -24.15
N PRO A 66 -12.55 19.96 -24.69
CA PRO A 66 -13.82 20.65 -24.47
C PRO A 66 -15.03 19.87 -24.98
N GLU A 67 -14.94 19.27 -26.16
CA GLU A 67 -16.01 18.40 -26.70
C GLU A 67 -16.20 17.14 -25.86
N ALA A 68 -15.11 16.44 -25.52
CA ALA A 68 -15.18 15.21 -24.75
C ALA A 68 -15.78 15.43 -23.35
N PHE A 69 -15.42 16.52 -22.68
CA PHE A 69 -15.96 16.88 -21.36
C PHE A 69 -17.42 17.29 -21.44
N ALA A 70 -17.82 18.04 -22.48
CA ALA A 70 -19.22 18.38 -22.69
C ALA A 70 -20.08 17.14 -22.97
N LEU A 71 -19.56 16.19 -23.77
CA LEU A 71 -20.23 14.92 -24.06
C LEU A 71 -20.39 14.07 -22.80
N ALA A 72 -19.33 13.94 -21.98
CA ALA A 72 -19.39 13.22 -20.71
C ALA A 72 -20.36 13.86 -19.71
N ARG A 73 -20.37 15.21 -19.65
CA ARG A 73 -21.31 15.97 -18.80
C ARG A 73 -22.76 15.70 -19.21
N GLU A 74 -23.04 15.70 -20.50
CA GLU A 74 -24.39 15.44 -21.02
C GLU A 74 -24.81 13.98 -20.83
N ALA A 75 -23.89 13.02 -20.99
CA ALA A 75 -24.15 11.62 -20.69
C ALA A 75 -24.55 11.43 -19.21
N ALA A 76 -23.82 12.06 -18.28
CA ALA A 76 -24.16 12.05 -16.87
C ALA A 76 -25.55 12.66 -16.61
N ARG A 77 -25.88 13.79 -17.24
CA ARG A 77 -27.20 14.41 -17.13
C ARG A 77 -28.31 13.48 -17.58
N ARG A 78 -28.15 12.80 -18.72
CA ARG A 78 -29.20 11.92 -19.28
C ARG A 78 -29.39 10.65 -18.47
N ILE A 79 -28.30 10.05 -17.99
CA ILE A 79 -28.32 8.74 -17.34
C ILE A 79 -28.57 8.84 -15.84
N LEU A 80 -27.99 9.84 -15.17
CA LEU A 80 -28.11 10.02 -13.72
C LEU A 80 -29.12 11.11 -13.34
N GLY A 81 -29.58 11.92 -14.29
CA GLY A 81 -30.38 13.12 -14.00
C GLY A 81 -29.58 14.28 -13.41
N GLU A 82 -28.26 14.12 -13.27
CA GLU A 82 -27.37 15.09 -12.62
C GLU A 82 -26.46 15.74 -13.66
N ARG A 83 -26.51 17.07 -13.77
CA ARG A 83 -25.54 17.83 -14.58
C ARG A 83 -24.30 18.11 -13.71
N PRO A 84 -23.11 17.61 -14.07
CA PRO A 84 -21.90 18.01 -13.38
C PRO A 84 -21.74 19.54 -13.28
N TYR A 85 -21.43 20.02 -12.08
CA TYR A 85 -21.22 21.43 -11.79
C TYR A 85 -19.91 21.94 -12.40
N ASP A 86 -19.82 23.26 -12.56
CA ASP A 86 -18.63 23.91 -13.09
C ASP A 86 -17.40 23.64 -12.21
N VAL A 87 -17.57 23.59 -10.87
CA VAL A 87 -16.51 23.20 -9.93
C VAL A 87 -16.06 21.74 -10.09
N GLN A 88 -16.99 20.83 -10.42
CA GLN A 88 -16.64 19.44 -10.69
C GLN A 88 -15.83 19.36 -11.99
N ILE A 89 -16.20 20.13 -13.00
CA ILE A 89 -15.49 20.13 -14.29
C ILE A 89 -14.08 20.73 -14.14
N LEU A 90 -13.91 21.75 -13.30
CA LEU A 90 -12.58 22.22 -12.88
C LEU A 90 -11.78 21.11 -12.18
N GLY A 91 -12.41 20.34 -11.29
CA GLY A 91 -11.79 19.16 -10.69
C GLY A 91 -11.35 18.12 -11.74
N SER A 92 -12.18 17.81 -12.72
CA SER A 92 -11.83 16.89 -13.82
C SER A 92 -10.63 17.39 -14.64
N LEU A 93 -10.53 18.71 -14.87
CA LEU A 93 -9.38 19.31 -15.56
C LEU A 93 -8.09 19.10 -14.75
N VAL A 94 -8.15 19.30 -13.42
CA VAL A 94 -7.01 19.05 -12.53
C VAL A 94 -6.59 17.58 -12.57
N LEU A 95 -7.54 16.64 -12.49
CA LEU A 95 -7.23 15.21 -12.61
C LEU A 95 -6.55 14.88 -13.95
N HIS A 96 -7.08 15.39 -15.07
CA HIS A 96 -6.49 15.17 -16.39
C HIS A 96 -5.05 15.70 -16.50
N SER A 97 -4.73 16.80 -15.80
CA SER A 97 -3.40 17.40 -15.76
C SER A 97 -2.37 16.64 -14.92
N GLY A 98 -2.75 15.53 -14.26
CA GLY A 98 -1.84 14.76 -13.40
C GLY A 98 -1.57 15.45 -12.05
N ARG A 99 -2.60 16.12 -11.50
CA ARG A 99 -2.53 16.85 -10.23
C ARG A 99 -3.58 16.32 -9.24
N ILE A 100 -3.50 16.80 -7.99
CA ILE A 100 -4.45 16.41 -6.94
C ILE A 100 -5.58 17.43 -6.87
N THR A 101 -6.81 16.96 -6.95
CA THR A 101 -8.00 17.77 -6.77
C THR A 101 -8.41 17.77 -5.31
N GLU A 102 -8.32 18.91 -4.62
CA GLU A 102 -8.97 19.08 -3.32
C GLU A 102 -10.39 19.62 -3.50
N MET A 103 -11.38 18.78 -3.24
CA MET A 103 -12.81 19.11 -3.21
C MET A 103 -13.43 18.60 -1.91
N LYS A 104 -14.13 19.49 -1.20
CA LYS A 104 -14.77 19.14 0.07
C LYS A 104 -15.77 17.99 -0.11
N THR A 105 -15.98 17.23 0.96
CA THR A 105 -16.86 16.06 0.91
C THR A 105 -18.31 16.49 0.63
N GLY A 106 -19.01 15.78 -0.25
CA GLY A 106 -20.35 16.17 -0.71
C GLY A 106 -20.37 17.05 -1.97
N GLU A 107 -19.21 17.41 -2.55
CA GLU A 107 -19.13 18.11 -3.84
C GLU A 107 -19.23 17.18 -5.05
N GLY A 108 -19.48 15.88 -4.85
CA GLY A 108 -19.63 14.88 -5.93
C GLY A 108 -18.31 14.46 -6.59
N LYS A 109 -17.32 14.01 -5.79
CA LYS A 109 -16.02 13.52 -6.27
C LYS A 109 -16.13 12.39 -7.29
N THR A 110 -16.98 11.40 -7.03
CA THR A 110 -17.21 10.25 -7.93
C THR A 110 -17.69 10.72 -9.31
N LEU A 111 -18.69 11.62 -9.36
CA LEU A 111 -19.19 12.17 -10.61
C LEU A 111 -18.16 13.07 -11.32
N MET A 112 -17.39 13.85 -10.55
CA MET A 112 -16.29 14.67 -11.07
C MET A 112 -15.22 13.84 -11.79
N CYS A 113 -14.94 12.61 -11.33
CA CYS A 113 -13.97 11.73 -11.95
C CYS A 113 -14.35 11.32 -13.40
N VAL A 114 -15.65 11.32 -13.73
CA VAL A 114 -16.18 10.76 -14.99
C VAL A 114 -15.52 11.38 -16.23
N ALA A 115 -15.50 12.71 -16.33
CA ALA A 115 -14.99 13.39 -17.52
C ALA A 115 -13.49 13.17 -17.74
N ALA A 116 -12.70 13.18 -16.67
CA ALA A 116 -11.26 12.93 -16.74
C ALA A 116 -10.94 11.48 -17.12
N ALA A 117 -11.64 10.52 -16.51
CA ALA A 117 -11.47 9.11 -16.82
C ALA A 117 -11.92 8.80 -18.26
N TYR A 118 -13.07 9.35 -18.70
CA TYR A 118 -13.55 9.21 -20.06
C TYR A 118 -12.50 9.70 -21.08
N LEU A 119 -12.03 10.95 -20.94
CA LEU A 119 -11.06 11.52 -21.88
C LEU A 119 -9.78 10.68 -21.98
N ASN A 120 -9.19 10.30 -20.85
CA ASN A 120 -7.95 9.52 -20.85
C ASN A 120 -8.17 8.05 -21.28
N SER A 121 -9.39 7.52 -21.19
CA SER A 121 -9.72 6.18 -21.71
C SER A 121 -9.68 6.09 -23.23
N LEU A 122 -9.80 7.23 -23.93
CA LEU A 122 -9.78 7.31 -25.40
C LEU A 122 -8.42 6.93 -26.00
N THR A 123 -7.37 6.82 -25.19
CA THR A 123 -6.05 6.34 -25.64
C THR A 123 -6.03 4.83 -25.89
N GLY A 124 -7.00 4.07 -25.36
CA GLY A 124 -7.03 2.59 -25.43
C GLY A 124 -5.98 1.89 -24.55
N LYS A 125 -5.11 2.64 -23.87
CA LYS A 125 -4.19 2.12 -22.85
C LYS A 125 -4.85 1.95 -21.47
N GLY A 126 -6.01 2.61 -21.34
CA GLY A 126 -6.97 2.59 -20.26
C GLY A 126 -6.52 3.16 -18.91
N VAL A 127 -7.47 3.15 -17.98
CA VAL A 127 -7.47 4.02 -16.79
C VAL A 127 -7.81 3.21 -15.54
N HIS A 128 -6.99 3.32 -14.51
CA HIS A 128 -7.26 2.72 -13.20
C HIS A 128 -7.85 3.76 -12.26
N ILE A 129 -9.05 3.50 -11.74
CA ILE A 129 -9.67 4.30 -10.68
C ILE A 129 -9.52 3.53 -9.37
N VAL A 130 -8.74 4.07 -8.45
CA VAL A 130 -8.37 3.40 -7.21
C VAL A 130 -9.20 3.95 -6.07
N THR A 131 -9.83 3.05 -5.32
CA THR A 131 -10.62 3.37 -4.12
C THR A 131 -10.02 2.69 -2.89
N VAL A 132 -10.53 3.05 -1.71
CA VAL A 132 -10.02 2.57 -0.41
C VAL A 132 -10.42 1.13 -0.11
N ASN A 133 -11.55 0.63 -0.66
CA ASN A 133 -12.03 -0.73 -0.39
C ASN A 133 -12.91 -1.27 -1.53
N ASP A 134 -13.05 -2.59 -1.56
CA ASP A 134 -13.78 -3.33 -2.61
C ASP A 134 -15.25 -2.88 -2.74
N TYR A 135 -15.91 -2.55 -1.62
CA TYR A 135 -17.30 -2.08 -1.66
C TYR A 135 -17.43 -0.76 -2.44
N LEU A 136 -16.52 0.19 -2.23
CA LEU A 136 -16.52 1.45 -2.97
C LEU A 136 -16.16 1.24 -4.44
N ALA A 137 -15.17 0.37 -4.73
CA ALA A 137 -14.82 0.01 -6.10
C ALA A 137 -16.03 -0.57 -6.86
N GLU A 138 -16.72 -1.54 -6.26
CA GLU A 138 -17.90 -2.19 -6.84
C GLU A 138 -19.06 -1.21 -7.00
N ARG A 139 -19.37 -0.44 -5.96
CA ARG A 139 -20.46 0.54 -5.98
C ARG A 139 -20.23 1.61 -7.04
N ASP A 140 -19.04 2.21 -7.07
CA ASP A 140 -18.75 3.34 -7.96
C ASP A 140 -18.63 2.87 -9.41
N ALA A 141 -18.06 1.68 -9.65
CA ALA A 141 -18.09 1.04 -10.95
C ALA A 141 -19.53 0.79 -11.41
N ALA A 142 -20.39 0.20 -10.58
CA ALA A 142 -21.77 -0.07 -10.93
C ALA A 142 -22.60 1.21 -11.14
N TRP A 143 -22.34 2.26 -10.36
CA TRP A 143 -23.05 3.53 -10.45
C TRP A 143 -22.66 4.33 -11.70
N MET A 144 -21.36 4.37 -12.04
CA MET A 144 -20.87 5.15 -13.19
C MET A 144 -20.86 4.34 -14.50
N ARG A 145 -20.90 3.01 -14.46
CA ARG A 145 -20.91 2.13 -15.66
C ARG A 145 -21.96 2.53 -16.69
N PRO A 146 -23.25 2.79 -16.34
CA PRO A 146 -24.24 3.20 -17.33
C PRO A 146 -23.87 4.49 -18.09
N VAL A 147 -23.17 5.42 -17.44
CA VAL A 147 -22.70 6.67 -18.07
C VAL A 147 -21.58 6.38 -19.08
N TYR A 148 -20.60 5.56 -18.69
CA TYR A 148 -19.51 5.17 -19.58
C TYR A 148 -19.97 4.29 -20.75
N GLU A 149 -20.87 3.34 -20.50
CA GLU A 149 -21.45 2.48 -21.54
C GLU A 149 -22.28 3.29 -22.54
N TYR A 150 -23.03 4.29 -22.08
CA TYR A 150 -23.73 5.23 -22.95
C TYR A 150 -22.77 6.04 -23.86
N LEU A 151 -21.56 6.32 -23.36
CA LEU A 151 -20.47 6.90 -24.15
C LEU A 151 -19.74 5.86 -25.03
N GLY A 152 -20.05 4.56 -24.94
CA GLY A 152 -19.35 3.51 -25.67
C GLY A 152 -17.98 3.11 -25.07
N VAL A 153 -17.80 3.30 -23.76
CA VAL A 153 -16.59 2.97 -23.00
C VAL A 153 -16.86 1.84 -22.02
N SER A 154 -15.96 0.85 -21.99
CA SER A 154 -16.11 -0.36 -21.16
C SER A 154 -15.57 -0.17 -19.74
N VAL A 155 -16.22 -0.79 -18.74
CA VAL A 155 -15.88 -0.64 -17.32
C VAL A 155 -15.71 -1.99 -16.60
N GLY A 156 -14.49 -2.27 -16.17
CA GLY A 156 -14.13 -3.41 -15.33
C GLY A 156 -14.04 -3.05 -13.85
N VAL A 157 -14.08 -4.06 -12.99
CA VAL A 157 -13.85 -3.92 -11.55
C VAL A 157 -12.98 -5.09 -11.06
N ILE A 158 -12.02 -4.81 -10.19
CA ILE A 158 -11.16 -5.79 -9.54
C ILE A 158 -11.55 -5.88 -8.06
N LEU A 159 -11.83 -7.09 -7.59
CA LEU A 159 -12.23 -7.44 -6.23
C LEU A 159 -11.38 -8.61 -5.73
N ALA A 160 -11.22 -8.73 -4.41
CA ALA A 160 -10.32 -9.73 -3.80
C ALA A 160 -10.61 -11.18 -4.24
N ASN A 161 -11.90 -11.56 -4.34
CA ASN A 161 -12.32 -12.94 -4.60
C ASN A 161 -12.50 -13.28 -6.10
N MET A 162 -11.88 -12.53 -7.00
CA MET A 162 -11.95 -12.80 -8.44
C MET A 162 -10.91 -13.83 -8.88
N ASP A 163 -11.34 -14.72 -9.76
CA ASP A 163 -10.45 -15.62 -10.48
C ASP A 163 -9.65 -14.86 -11.56
N LYS A 164 -8.58 -15.50 -12.02
CA LYS A 164 -7.60 -14.92 -12.95
C LYS A 164 -8.22 -14.46 -14.26
N ALA A 165 -9.12 -15.25 -14.84
CA ALA A 165 -9.74 -14.92 -16.13
C ALA A 165 -10.64 -13.67 -16.01
N SER A 166 -11.41 -13.56 -14.94
CA SER A 166 -12.23 -12.36 -14.68
C SER A 166 -11.38 -11.12 -14.44
N ARG A 167 -10.23 -11.24 -13.74
CA ARG A 167 -9.29 -10.13 -13.55
C ARG A 167 -8.73 -9.65 -14.89
N GLN A 168 -8.29 -10.57 -15.75
CA GLN A 168 -7.78 -10.24 -17.08
C GLN A 168 -8.85 -9.52 -17.95
N GLN A 169 -10.10 -9.99 -17.91
CA GLN A 169 -11.21 -9.29 -18.59
C GLN A 169 -11.42 -7.88 -18.05
N ALA A 170 -11.39 -7.69 -16.73
CA ALA A 170 -11.57 -6.38 -16.10
C ALA A 170 -10.43 -5.40 -16.40
N TYR A 171 -9.18 -5.86 -16.49
CA TYR A 171 -8.04 -5.03 -16.91
C TYR A 171 -8.06 -4.67 -18.40
N ASN A 172 -8.68 -5.51 -19.23
CA ASN A 172 -8.85 -5.26 -20.66
C ASN A 172 -9.95 -4.22 -20.97
N CYS A 173 -10.76 -3.83 -19.98
CA CYS A 173 -11.70 -2.72 -20.15
C CYS A 173 -10.96 -1.38 -20.31
N ASP A 174 -11.65 -0.39 -20.88
CA ASP A 174 -11.11 0.97 -21.04
C ASP A 174 -10.87 1.64 -19.68
N ILE A 175 -11.74 1.39 -18.71
CA ILE A 175 -11.65 1.88 -17.33
C ILE A 175 -11.77 0.69 -16.38
N THR A 176 -10.90 0.63 -15.36
CA THR A 176 -10.90 -0.44 -14.35
C THR A 176 -10.93 0.18 -12.97
N TYR A 177 -11.96 -0.14 -12.19
CA TYR A 177 -12.03 0.19 -10.76
C TYR A 177 -11.33 -0.88 -9.93
N GLY A 178 -10.70 -0.50 -8.84
CA GLY A 178 -10.11 -1.45 -7.90
C GLY A 178 -9.59 -0.78 -6.64
N THR A 179 -8.96 -1.56 -5.78
CA THR A 179 -8.27 -1.05 -4.59
C THR A 179 -6.77 -1.02 -4.81
N ASN A 180 -6.07 -0.17 -4.07
CA ASN A 180 -4.61 -0.13 -4.05
C ASN A 180 -3.99 -1.50 -3.76
N ASN A 181 -4.57 -2.24 -2.81
CA ASN A 181 -4.15 -3.60 -2.45
C ASN A 181 -4.29 -4.56 -3.64
N GLU A 182 -5.47 -4.64 -4.25
CA GLU A 182 -5.71 -5.59 -5.34
C GLU A 182 -4.83 -5.29 -6.56
N LEU A 183 -4.74 -4.01 -6.96
CA LEU A 183 -3.90 -3.60 -8.08
C LEU A 183 -2.41 -3.87 -7.81
N GLY A 184 -1.94 -3.60 -6.59
CA GLY A 184 -0.55 -3.84 -6.22
C GLY A 184 -0.21 -5.33 -6.09
N PHE A 185 -1.10 -6.15 -5.54
CA PHE A 185 -0.90 -7.59 -5.48
C PHE A 185 -0.98 -8.27 -6.84
N ASP A 186 -1.85 -7.80 -7.75
CA ASP A 186 -1.87 -8.28 -9.14
C ASP A 186 -0.55 -7.97 -9.85
N TYR A 187 0.04 -6.79 -9.62
CA TYR A 187 1.38 -6.48 -10.12
C TYR A 187 2.44 -7.45 -9.57
N LEU A 188 2.43 -7.72 -8.26
CA LEU A 188 3.37 -8.68 -7.67
C LEU A 188 3.15 -10.10 -8.23
N ARG A 189 1.89 -10.52 -8.40
CA ARG A 189 1.52 -11.83 -8.98
C ARG A 189 1.96 -11.96 -10.42
N ASP A 190 1.77 -10.91 -11.24
CA ASP A 190 2.17 -10.89 -12.64
C ASP A 190 3.69 -11.06 -12.79
N ASN A 191 4.48 -10.43 -11.91
CA ASN A 191 5.94 -10.60 -11.91
C ASN A 191 6.44 -11.96 -11.39
N MET A 192 5.55 -12.83 -10.92
CA MET A 192 5.84 -14.22 -10.54
C MET A 192 5.29 -15.24 -11.55
N GLN A 193 4.60 -14.82 -12.63
CA GLN A 193 4.06 -15.75 -13.64
C GLN A 193 5.17 -16.31 -14.52
N TRP A 194 5.00 -17.58 -14.93
CA TRP A 194 5.94 -18.29 -15.83
C TRP A 194 5.64 -18.06 -17.32
N ASP A 195 4.46 -17.54 -17.63
CA ASP A 195 4.02 -17.24 -19.00
C ASP A 195 3.46 -15.81 -19.04
N ILE A 196 3.77 -15.07 -20.10
CA ILE A 196 3.26 -13.72 -20.30
C ILE A 196 1.75 -13.68 -20.53
N ARG A 197 1.17 -14.73 -21.12
CA ARG A 197 -0.28 -14.89 -21.35
C ARG A 197 -1.05 -15.03 -20.06
N GLU A 198 -0.35 -15.44 -19.01
CA GLU A 198 -0.84 -15.60 -17.66
C GLU A 198 -0.78 -14.30 -16.85
N CYS A 199 -0.21 -13.22 -17.37
CA CYS A 199 -0.32 -11.91 -16.73
C CYS A 199 -1.74 -11.34 -16.87
N THR A 200 -2.21 -10.68 -15.83
CA THR A 200 -3.55 -10.10 -15.76
C THR A 200 -3.56 -8.62 -16.13
N GLN A 201 -2.55 -7.86 -15.73
CA GLN A 201 -2.47 -6.42 -15.93
C GLN A 201 -1.86 -6.04 -17.29
N ARG A 202 -2.15 -4.81 -17.69
CA ARG A 202 -1.57 -4.14 -18.88
C ARG A 202 -0.59 -3.03 -18.45
N GLU A 203 -0.12 -2.25 -19.41
CA GLU A 203 0.73 -1.07 -19.19
C GLU A 203 0.09 -0.08 -18.19
N PHE A 204 0.89 0.46 -17.26
CA PHE A 204 0.44 1.46 -16.28
C PHE A 204 0.36 2.85 -16.90
N HIS A 205 -0.80 3.18 -17.48
CA HIS A 205 -0.98 4.44 -18.19
C HIS A 205 -1.45 5.60 -17.31
N PHE A 206 -2.68 5.53 -16.78
CA PHE A 206 -3.26 6.59 -15.95
C PHE A 206 -3.95 6.02 -14.71
N ALA A 207 -3.59 6.55 -13.54
CA ALA A 207 -4.28 6.27 -12.28
C ALA A 207 -4.96 7.53 -11.73
N ILE A 208 -6.22 7.38 -11.33
CA ILE A 208 -6.96 8.35 -10.52
C ILE A 208 -7.17 7.71 -9.15
N VAL A 209 -6.51 8.23 -8.13
CA VAL A 209 -6.62 7.72 -6.76
C VAL A 209 -7.69 8.53 -6.02
N ASP A 210 -8.84 7.92 -5.73
CA ASP A 210 -9.81 8.48 -4.79
C ASP A 210 -9.27 8.40 -3.38
N GLU A 211 -9.56 9.41 -2.57
CA GLU A 211 -9.08 9.51 -1.19
C GLU A 211 -7.55 9.35 -1.11
N ILE A 212 -6.85 10.02 -2.03
CA ILE A 212 -5.41 9.89 -2.26
C ILE A 212 -4.56 10.12 -1.01
N ASP A 213 -5.01 10.98 -0.11
CA ASP A 213 -4.36 11.22 1.18
C ASP A 213 -4.39 10.00 2.09
N SER A 214 -5.45 9.20 2.06
CA SER A 214 -5.43 7.96 2.82
C SER A 214 -4.61 6.87 2.15
N ILE A 215 -4.70 6.72 0.83
CA ILE A 215 -3.99 5.65 0.14
C ILE A 215 -2.47 5.92 0.12
N LEU A 216 -2.05 7.14 -0.23
CA LEU A 216 -0.64 7.47 -0.45
C LEU A 216 0.09 8.03 0.77
N ILE A 217 -0.62 8.34 1.86
CA ILE A 217 -0.04 8.84 3.11
C ILE A 217 -0.36 7.91 4.29
N ASP A 218 -1.63 7.61 4.54
CA ASP A 218 -2.03 6.80 5.70
C ASP A 218 -1.69 5.31 5.51
N GLU A 219 -1.99 4.72 4.36
CA GLU A 219 -1.78 3.30 4.06
C GLU A 219 -0.37 3.00 3.54
N ALA A 220 0.30 4.01 2.99
CA ALA A 220 1.69 3.94 2.52
C ALA A 220 2.74 3.75 3.63
N ARG A 221 2.31 3.35 4.83
CA ARG A 221 3.16 2.98 5.98
C ARG A 221 3.65 1.54 5.90
N THR A 222 2.92 0.65 5.24
CA THR A 222 3.24 -0.78 5.15
C THR A 222 3.39 -1.20 3.69
N PRO A 223 4.49 -1.86 3.29
CA PRO A 223 4.63 -2.39 1.95
C PRO A 223 3.70 -3.57 1.69
N LEU A 224 3.40 -3.82 0.42
CA LEU A 224 2.76 -5.05 -0.04
C LEU A 224 3.81 -6.16 -0.12
N ILE A 225 3.54 -7.29 0.52
CA ILE A 225 4.47 -8.41 0.60
C ILE A 225 3.72 -9.69 0.23
N ILE A 226 4.24 -10.43 -0.74
CA ILE A 226 3.88 -11.83 -0.96
C ILE A 226 4.96 -12.68 -0.32
N SER A 227 4.57 -13.46 0.67
CA SER A 227 5.44 -14.47 1.27
C SER A 227 5.03 -15.85 0.80
N GLY A 228 6.01 -16.66 0.43
CA GLY A 228 5.84 -18.06 0.09
C GLY A 228 6.51 -18.94 1.12
N SER A 229 6.14 -20.22 1.11
CA SER A 229 6.95 -21.24 1.76
C SER A 229 8.31 -21.27 1.08
N ALA A 230 9.39 -21.05 1.83
CA ALA A 230 10.71 -21.34 1.32
C ALA A 230 10.83 -22.86 1.07
N GLU A 231 11.58 -23.26 0.05
CA GLU A 231 12.18 -24.61 0.07
C GLU A 231 13.08 -24.68 1.31
N ASP A 232 12.82 -25.67 2.15
CA ASP A 232 13.15 -25.66 3.56
C ASP A 232 14.64 -25.99 3.81
N ASP A 233 15.36 -25.09 4.51
CA ASP A 233 16.56 -25.42 5.29
C ASP A 233 16.21 -26.04 6.67
N THR A 234 14.92 -26.36 6.93
CA THR A 234 14.52 -26.98 8.20
C THR A 234 15.23 -28.32 8.42
N ALA A 235 15.50 -29.06 7.35
CA ALA A 235 16.34 -30.25 7.40
C ALA A 235 17.75 -29.93 7.91
N LYS A 236 18.36 -28.84 7.42
CA LYS A 236 19.71 -28.40 7.83
C LYS A 236 19.78 -28.06 9.32
N PHE A 237 18.74 -27.43 9.90
CA PHE A 237 18.69 -27.20 11.35
C PHE A 237 18.73 -28.51 12.15
N PHE A 238 17.98 -29.55 11.73
CA PHE A 238 18.04 -30.87 12.38
C PHE A 238 19.36 -31.61 12.13
N GLU A 239 19.98 -31.43 10.97
CA GLU A 239 21.28 -32.01 10.64
C GLU A 239 22.37 -31.39 11.52
N VAL A 240 22.43 -30.07 11.58
CA VAL A 240 23.39 -29.31 12.38
C VAL A 240 23.18 -29.55 13.87
N ASP A 241 21.94 -29.61 14.36
CA ASP A 241 21.62 -29.88 15.78
C ASP A 241 22.28 -31.17 16.30
N LYS A 242 22.28 -32.24 15.48
CA LYS A 242 22.95 -33.51 15.82
C LYS A 242 24.47 -33.35 15.95
N LEU A 243 25.05 -32.41 15.21
CA LEU A 243 26.48 -32.18 15.13
C LEU A 243 26.98 -31.22 16.22
N VAL A 244 26.12 -30.41 16.84
CA VAL A 244 26.51 -29.45 17.90
C VAL A 244 27.29 -30.11 19.03
N SER A 245 26.93 -31.35 19.38
CA SER A 245 27.59 -32.10 20.47
C SER A 245 29.07 -32.43 20.21
N SER A 246 29.51 -32.39 18.96
CA SER A 246 30.90 -32.63 18.57
C SER A 246 31.83 -31.43 18.81
N LEU A 247 31.26 -30.23 18.98
CA LEU A 247 31.99 -29.00 19.22
C LEU A 247 32.27 -28.80 20.72
N LYS A 248 33.49 -28.36 21.02
CA LYS A 248 33.96 -28.06 22.38
C LYS A 248 34.04 -26.55 22.61
N GLU A 249 33.58 -26.12 23.78
CA GLU A 249 33.76 -24.74 24.23
C GLU A 249 35.25 -24.46 24.48
N ALA A 250 35.71 -23.26 24.13
CA ALA A 250 37.09 -22.84 24.32
C ALA A 250 37.47 -22.66 25.79
N GLU A 251 38.70 -23.01 26.16
CA GLU A 251 39.19 -22.81 27.53
C GLU A 251 39.30 -21.32 27.87
N LYS A 252 38.66 -20.91 28.97
CA LYS A 252 38.77 -19.55 29.52
C LYS A 252 40.14 -19.32 30.15
N LYS A 253 40.58 -18.06 30.24
CA LYS A 253 41.86 -17.71 30.86
C LYS A 253 41.88 -18.10 32.35
N PRO A 254 43.03 -18.57 32.89
CA PRO A 254 43.13 -18.92 34.31
C PRO A 254 42.84 -17.72 35.21
N GLY A 255 41.76 -17.78 35.98
CA GLY A 255 41.39 -16.74 36.95
C GLY A 255 40.56 -15.57 36.39
N THR A 256 40.13 -15.61 35.13
CA THR A 256 39.15 -14.65 34.58
C THR A 256 38.04 -15.37 33.81
N ASP A 257 36.90 -14.71 33.63
CA ASP A 257 35.78 -15.23 32.83
C ASP A 257 35.95 -14.97 31.32
N ASP A 258 37.11 -14.44 30.92
CA ASP A 258 37.40 -14.03 29.55
C ASP A 258 38.08 -15.15 28.74
N TYR A 259 37.69 -15.28 27.48
CA TYR A 259 38.36 -16.16 26.52
C TYR A 259 39.66 -15.53 26.01
N PRO A 260 40.64 -16.32 25.58
CA PRO A 260 41.81 -15.79 24.88
C PRO A 260 41.43 -15.15 23.54
N ASP A 261 42.28 -14.25 23.07
CA ASP A 261 42.06 -13.44 21.88
C ASP A 261 43.07 -13.81 20.78
N GLU A 262 42.59 -14.57 19.80
CA GLU A 262 43.36 -14.99 18.61
C GLU A 262 43.88 -13.80 17.81
N SER A 263 43.16 -12.67 17.80
CA SER A 263 43.60 -11.46 17.09
C SER A 263 44.83 -10.80 17.74
N ARG A 264 45.12 -11.16 18.98
CA ARG A 264 46.31 -10.75 19.74
C ARG A 264 47.41 -11.81 19.77
N GLY A 265 47.24 -12.93 19.04
CA GLY A 265 48.19 -14.03 18.96
C GLY A 265 48.20 -14.97 20.17
N GLU A 266 47.14 -14.99 20.98
CA GLU A 266 46.99 -15.91 22.10
C GLU A 266 46.54 -17.30 21.62
N GLU A 267 47.14 -18.37 22.14
CA GLU A 267 46.73 -19.75 21.81
C GLU A 267 45.35 -20.05 22.42
N ILE A 268 44.43 -20.52 21.57
CA ILE A 268 43.08 -20.95 21.95
C ILE A 268 42.91 -22.43 21.67
N SER A 269 42.39 -23.16 22.65
CA SER A 269 42.01 -24.56 22.54
C SER A 269 40.49 -24.68 22.69
N GLY A 270 39.81 -25.07 21.60
CA GLY A 270 38.36 -25.26 21.52
C GLY A 270 37.74 -24.59 20.29
N ASP A 271 36.46 -24.89 20.03
CA ASP A 271 35.78 -24.60 18.77
C ASP A 271 34.95 -23.30 18.80
N TYR A 272 34.38 -22.93 19.95
CA TYR A 272 33.55 -21.72 20.08
C TYR A 272 33.70 -21.03 21.42
N LYS A 273 33.34 -19.74 21.44
CA LYS A 273 33.30 -18.85 22.60
C LYS A 273 31.87 -18.39 22.85
N LEU A 274 31.49 -18.30 24.12
CA LEU A 274 30.18 -17.82 24.56
C LEU A 274 30.30 -16.45 25.21
N ASP A 275 29.48 -15.49 24.78
CA ASP A 275 29.24 -14.26 25.53
C ASP A 275 27.85 -14.35 26.16
N GLU A 276 27.79 -14.72 27.44
CA GLU A 276 26.55 -14.86 28.19
C GLU A 276 25.82 -13.52 28.38
N LYS A 277 26.55 -12.40 28.45
CA LYS A 277 25.94 -11.07 28.68
C LYS A 277 25.21 -10.57 27.45
N SER A 278 25.80 -10.76 26.26
CA SER A 278 25.18 -10.39 24.99
C SER A 278 24.39 -11.53 24.35
N ARG A 279 24.42 -12.74 24.95
CA ARG A 279 23.88 -13.99 24.42
C ARG A 279 24.33 -14.26 22.98
N ARG A 280 25.65 -14.18 22.74
CA ARG A 280 26.25 -14.42 21.43
C ARG A 280 27.22 -15.58 21.46
N VAL A 281 27.34 -16.25 20.31
CA VAL A 281 28.32 -17.31 20.06
C VAL A 281 29.25 -16.83 18.96
N SER A 282 30.56 -17.05 19.12
CA SER A 282 31.54 -16.84 18.06
C SER A 282 32.45 -18.05 17.93
N PHE A 283 32.82 -18.41 16.71
CA PHE A 283 33.69 -19.55 16.44
C PHE A 283 35.16 -19.14 16.39
N THR A 284 36.05 -20.04 16.83
CA THR A 284 37.51 -19.89 16.70
C THR A 284 37.95 -20.32 15.31
N ASN A 285 39.16 -19.95 14.87
CA ASN A 285 39.68 -20.44 13.58
C ASN A 285 39.76 -21.98 13.56
N ALA A 286 40.16 -22.59 14.67
CA ALA A 286 40.18 -24.05 14.84
C ALA A 286 38.77 -24.65 14.76
N GLY A 287 37.77 -23.99 15.36
CA GLY A 287 36.38 -24.41 15.30
C GLY A 287 35.77 -24.34 13.92
N MET A 288 36.10 -23.31 13.13
CA MET A 288 35.65 -23.21 11.73
C MET A 288 36.20 -24.34 10.88
N LEU A 289 37.48 -24.68 11.03
CA LEU A 289 38.10 -25.84 10.36
C LEU A 289 37.50 -27.18 10.82
N HIS A 290 37.14 -27.28 12.09
CA HIS A 290 36.48 -28.46 12.63
C HIS A 290 35.06 -28.62 12.07
N ILE A 291 34.28 -27.54 12.02
CA ILE A 291 32.95 -27.51 11.40
C ILE A 291 33.02 -27.92 9.93
N GLU A 292 33.97 -27.35 9.17
CA GLU A 292 34.19 -27.71 7.77
C GLU A 292 34.44 -29.21 7.60
N LYS A 293 35.34 -29.77 8.42
CA LYS A 293 35.66 -31.19 8.40
C LYS A 293 34.45 -32.07 8.72
N ILE A 294 33.67 -31.71 9.75
CA ILE A 294 32.46 -32.46 10.14
C ILE A 294 31.44 -32.46 9.00
N LEU A 295 31.25 -31.32 8.34
CA LEU A 295 30.31 -31.18 7.22
C LEU A 295 30.77 -31.95 5.98
N GLN A 296 32.08 -32.00 5.71
CA GLN A 296 32.66 -32.83 4.65
C GLN A 296 32.52 -34.33 4.95
N ASP A 297 32.80 -34.75 6.19
CA ASP A 297 32.72 -36.14 6.63
C ASP A 297 31.28 -36.69 6.55
N THR A 298 30.30 -35.83 6.82
CA THR A 298 28.86 -36.15 6.72
C THR A 298 28.30 -35.97 5.31
N LYS A 299 29.12 -35.48 4.35
CA LYS A 299 28.73 -35.13 2.97
C LYS A 299 27.62 -34.07 2.88
N ALA A 300 27.50 -33.22 3.91
CA ALA A 300 26.56 -32.12 3.94
C ALA A 300 27.01 -30.93 3.07
N ILE A 301 28.33 -30.81 2.83
CA ILE A 301 28.93 -29.84 1.92
C ILE A 301 29.93 -30.50 0.97
N THR A 302 30.13 -29.87 -0.19
CA THR A 302 31.25 -30.15 -1.11
C THR A 302 32.07 -28.88 -1.26
N GLY A 303 33.39 -28.96 -1.12
CA GLY A 303 34.26 -27.78 -1.16
C GLY A 303 34.53 -27.20 0.23
N SER A 304 34.80 -25.90 0.28
CA SER A 304 35.15 -25.14 1.47
C SER A 304 33.90 -24.67 2.21
N LEU A 305 33.99 -24.51 3.54
CA LEU A 305 32.94 -23.86 4.33
C LEU A 305 32.71 -22.40 3.93
N PHE A 306 33.71 -21.77 3.31
CA PHE A 306 33.68 -20.36 2.91
C PHE A 306 33.15 -20.12 1.49
N ASP A 307 32.75 -21.19 0.78
CA ASP A 307 32.09 -21.07 -0.52
C ASP A 307 30.67 -20.48 -0.32
N GLU A 308 30.18 -19.67 -1.28
CA GLU A 308 28.89 -18.94 -1.16
C GLU A 308 27.71 -19.88 -0.83
N ASP A 309 27.71 -21.08 -1.42
CA ASP A 309 26.66 -22.09 -1.21
C ASP A 309 26.69 -22.73 0.18
N ASN A 310 27.85 -22.73 0.85
CA ASN A 310 28.08 -23.41 2.13
C ASN A 310 28.10 -22.45 3.33
N PHE A 311 28.27 -21.15 3.07
CA PHE A 311 28.45 -20.12 4.10
C PHE A 311 27.30 -20.08 5.13
N GLU A 312 26.08 -20.44 4.71
CA GLU A 312 24.90 -20.44 5.56
C GLU A 312 24.96 -21.48 6.70
N TYR A 313 25.76 -22.54 6.57
CA TYR A 313 26.00 -23.50 7.66
C TYR A 313 26.64 -22.86 8.88
N ILE A 314 27.46 -21.82 8.71
CA ILE A 314 28.02 -21.06 9.84
C ILE A 314 26.89 -20.46 10.67
N HIS A 315 25.86 -19.92 10.00
CA HIS A 315 24.68 -19.37 10.68
C HIS A 315 23.91 -20.48 11.41
N TYR A 316 23.65 -21.63 10.78
CA TYR A 316 22.97 -22.76 11.43
C TYR A 316 23.71 -23.27 12.67
N PHE A 317 25.04 -23.40 12.60
CA PHE A 317 25.85 -23.79 13.75
C PHE A 317 25.84 -22.73 14.85
N THR A 318 25.92 -21.44 14.49
CA THR A 318 25.86 -20.33 15.45
C THR A 318 24.56 -20.39 16.26
N GLN A 319 23.42 -20.50 15.57
CA GLN A 319 22.10 -20.51 16.21
C GLN A 319 21.87 -21.81 17.01
N SER A 320 22.36 -22.95 16.52
CA SER A 320 22.21 -24.23 17.23
C SER A 320 23.05 -24.28 18.51
N VAL A 321 24.31 -23.81 18.47
CA VAL A 321 25.14 -23.69 19.69
C VAL A 321 24.51 -22.71 20.68
N ALA A 322 23.98 -21.56 20.19
CA ALA A 322 23.28 -20.61 21.04
C ALA A 322 22.05 -21.25 21.71
N ALA A 323 21.21 -21.95 20.94
CA ALA A 323 20.03 -22.65 21.45
C ALA A 323 20.38 -23.70 22.52
N HIS A 324 21.49 -24.42 22.36
CA HIS A 324 21.93 -25.44 23.32
C HIS A 324 22.55 -24.86 24.58
N ARG A 325 23.40 -23.83 24.45
CA ARG A 325 24.25 -23.32 25.54
C ARG A 325 23.71 -22.09 26.26
N LEU A 326 22.98 -21.21 25.56
CA LEU A 326 22.53 -19.92 26.09
C LEU A 326 21.03 -19.86 26.42
N TYR A 327 20.25 -20.82 25.93
CA TYR A 327 18.80 -20.86 26.13
C TYR A 327 18.37 -22.18 26.79
N HIS A 328 17.81 -22.06 27.99
CA HIS A 328 17.42 -23.17 28.85
C HIS A 328 15.91 -23.34 28.90
N ARG A 329 15.48 -24.60 28.80
CA ARG A 329 14.09 -25.00 28.98
C ARG A 329 13.65 -24.73 30.41
N ASP A 330 12.40 -24.28 30.56
CA ASP A 330 11.75 -23.87 31.82
C ASP A 330 12.34 -22.61 32.48
N VAL A 331 13.26 -21.91 31.79
CA VAL A 331 13.81 -20.61 32.21
C VAL A 331 13.55 -19.56 31.12
N ASP A 332 14.09 -19.77 29.92
CA ASP A 332 13.95 -18.84 28.80
C ASP A 332 12.73 -19.15 27.93
N TYR A 333 12.34 -20.44 27.85
CA TYR A 333 11.18 -20.90 27.10
C TYR A 333 10.60 -22.18 27.72
N VAL A 334 9.34 -22.47 27.38
CA VAL A 334 8.67 -23.74 27.71
C VAL A 334 8.14 -24.40 26.44
N VAL A 335 8.05 -25.72 26.45
CA VAL A 335 7.45 -26.50 25.36
C VAL A 335 6.05 -26.91 25.76
N ARG A 336 5.04 -26.43 25.04
CA ARG A 336 3.63 -26.76 25.28
C ARG A 336 2.89 -26.96 23.97
N ASP A 337 2.02 -27.98 23.92
CA ASP A 337 1.23 -28.34 22.74
C ASP A 337 2.05 -28.53 21.45
N GLY A 338 3.29 -29.02 21.60
CA GLY A 338 4.21 -29.20 20.48
C GLY A 338 4.74 -27.89 19.89
N THR A 339 4.74 -26.79 20.66
CA THR A 339 5.29 -25.49 20.26
C THR A 339 6.19 -24.90 21.34
N VAL A 340 7.21 -24.14 20.94
CA VAL A 340 8.10 -23.39 21.84
C VAL A 340 7.43 -22.06 22.19
N GLN A 341 7.25 -21.78 23.48
CA GLN A 341 6.69 -20.54 23.99
C GLN A 341 7.73 -19.81 24.86
N ILE A 342 7.99 -18.54 24.57
CA ILE A 342 9.00 -17.74 25.26
C ILE A 342 8.49 -17.38 26.67
N VAL A 343 9.37 -17.45 27.66
CA VAL A 343 9.10 -17.01 29.03
C VAL A 343 9.80 -15.67 29.25
N ASP A 344 9.07 -14.72 29.83
CA ASP A 344 9.64 -13.45 30.27
C ASP A 344 10.49 -13.69 31.54
N GLU A 345 11.78 -13.36 31.47
CA GLU A 345 12.76 -13.61 32.54
C GLU A 345 12.45 -12.89 33.86
N PHE A 346 11.76 -11.74 33.80
CA PHE A 346 11.46 -10.95 34.99
C PHE A 346 10.16 -11.37 35.67
N THR A 347 9.18 -11.81 34.88
CA THR A 347 7.83 -12.08 35.36
C THR A 347 7.46 -13.56 35.38
N GLY A 348 8.24 -14.43 34.73
CA GLY A 348 7.95 -15.85 34.55
C GLY A 348 6.70 -16.10 33.70
N ARG A 349 6.19 -15.09 33.00
CA ARG A 349 4.97 -15.19 32.19
C ARG A 349 5.30 -15.73 30.81
N ILE A 350 4.42 -16.57 30.30
CA ILE A 350 4.46 -17.08 28.94
C ILE A 350 4.03 -15.96 27.98
N LEU A 351 4.88 -15.63 27.00
CA LEU A 351 4.64 -14.64 25.97
C LEU A 351 4.10 -15.32 24.70
N GLU A 352 2.78 -15.53 24.66
CA GLU A 352 2.11 -16.15 23.51
C GLU A 352 2.28 -15.31 22.22
N GLY A 353 2.49 -16.01 21.10
CA GLY A 353 2.64 -15.40 19.77
C GLY A 353 4.00 -14.76 19.49
N ARG A 354 4.94 -14.76 20.45
CA ARG A 354 6.31 -14.26 20.25
C ARG A 354 7.26 -15.38 19.82
N ARG A 355 8.20 -15.03 18.94
CA ARG A 355 9.26 -15.92 18.44
C ARG A 355 10.61 -15.24 18.54
N TYR A 356 11.66 -16.02 18.71
CA TYR A 356 13.03 -15.52 18.58
C TYR A 356 13.35 -15.25 17.11
N SER A 357 14.06 -14.15 16.84
CA SER A 357 14.47 -13.77 15.48
C SER A 357 15.71 -14.54 15.01
N ASP A 358 16.09 -14.36 13.75
CA ASP A 358 17.41 -14.77 13.22
C ASP A 358 17.70 -16.28 13.28
N GLY A 359 16.68 -17.13 13.10
CA GLY A 359 16.86 -18.59 13.08
C GLY A 359 16.92 -19.26 14.46
N LEU A 360 17.05 -18.49 15.55
CA LEU A 360 17.17 -19.03 16.90
C LEU A 360 15.94 -19.83 17.35
N HIS A 361 14.73 -19.38 16.99
CA HIS A 361 13.50 -20.10 17.37
C HIS A 361 13.46 -21.48 16.71
N GLN A 362 13.88 -21.57 15.45
CA GLN A 362 13.98 -22.82 14.70
C GLN A 362 15.05 -23.74 15.29
N ALA A 363 16.18 -23.19 15.72
CA ALA A 363 17.23 -23.95 16.41
C ALA A 363 16.74 -24.53 17.75
N ILE A 364 15.93 -23.77 18.51
CA ILE A 364 15.31 -24.27 19.75
C ILE A 364 14.24 -25.34 19.43
N GLU A 365 13.42 -25.14 18.39
CA GLU A 365 12.47 -26.15 17.92
C GLU A 365 13.21 -27.45 17.50
N ALA A 366 14.36 -27.34 16.82
CA ALA A 366 15.20 -28.47 16.44
C ALA A 366 15.78 -29.21 17.66
N LYS A 367 16.36 -28.45 18.61
CA LYS A 367 16.90 -28.93 19.89
C LYS A 367 15.88 -29.74 20.70
N GLU A 368 14.64 -29.27 20.74
CA GLU A 368 13.54 -29.93 21.48
C GLU A 368 12.82 -31.01 20.65
N HIS A 369 13.33 -31.31 19.45
CA HIS A 369 12.77 -32.28 18.51
C HIS A 369 11.32 -31.99 18.10
N ILE A 370 10.98 -30.71 18.02
CA ILE A 370 9.67 -30.21 17.61
C ILE A 370 9.68 -29.94 16.11
N LYS A 371 8.54 -30.17 15.44
CA LYS A 371 8.40 -29.83 14.04
C LYS A 371 8.60 -28.33 13.83
N ILE A 372 9.72 -27.97 13.20
CA ILE A 372 10.04 -26.58 12.88
C ILE A 372 8.95 -26.02 11.97
N ALA A 373 8.38 -24.89 12.37
CA ALA A 373 7.41 -24.21 11.53
C ALA A 373 8.14 -23.61 10.31
N ARG A 374 7.68 -23.96 9.11
CA ARG A 374 8.24 -23.44 7.84
C ARG A 374 8.31 -21.92 7.90
N ARG A 375 9.47 -21.37 7.55
CA ARG A 375 9.62 -19.92 7.44
C ARG A 375 8.97 -19.48 6.14
N ASN A 376 8.15 -18.45 6.25
CA ASN A 376 7.70 -17.71 5.08
C ASN A 376 8.84 -16.77 4.66
N ARG A 377 9.34 -16.90 3.43
CA ARG A 377 10.28 -15.94 2.81
C ARG A 377 9.47 -14.96 1.97
N THR A 378 9.90 -13.70 1.96
CA THR A 378 9.36 -12.71 1.01
C THR A 378 9.78 -13.09 -0.41
N LEU A 379 8.79 -13.42 -1.25
CA LEU A 379 9.00 -13.70 -2.67
C LEU A 379 8.97 -12.42 -3.50
N ALA A 380 8.03 -11.54 -3.19
CA ALA A 380 7.86 -10.28 -3.89
C ALA A 380 7.39 -9.20 -2.90
N THR A 381 7.86 -7.98 -3.08
CA THR A 381 7.49 -6.84 -2.24
C THR A 381 7.48 -5.56 -3.07
N ILE A 382 6.58 -4.62 -2.76
CA ILE A 382 6.57 -3.27 -3.30
C ILE A 382 5.91 -2.30 -2.32
N THR A 383 6.42 -1.08 -2.23
CA THR A 383 5.73 0.01 -1.52
C THR A 383 4.66 0.66 -2.40
N PHE A 384 3.60 1.21 -1.82
CA PHE A 384 2.60 1.95 -2.62
C PHE A 384 3.23 3.14 -3.36
N GLN A 385 4.21 3.80 -2.74
CA GLN A 385 5.00 4.86 -3.32
C GLN A 385 5.56 4.44 -4.69
N ASN A 386 6.36 3.37 -4.71
CA ASN A 386 7.00 2.90 -5.93
C ASN A 386 6.00 2.26 -6.90
N PHE A 387 4.94 1.62 -6.41
CA PHE A 387 3.87 1.12 -7.27
C PHE A 387 3.20 2.24 -8.08
N PHE A 388 2.77 3.32 -7.43
CA PHE A 388 2.08 4.41 -8.12
C PHE A 388 3.00 5.27 -8.98
N ARG A 389 4.31 5.34 -8.67
CA ARG A 389 5.32 5.99 -9.51
C ARG A 389 5.51 5.31 -10.87
N MET A 390 5.07 4.06 -11.06
CA MET A 390 5.13 3.38 -12.36
C MET A 390 4.12 3.90 -13.38
N TYR A 391 3.06 4.61 -12.94
CA TYR A 391 2.05 5.13 -13.87
C TYR A 391 2.60 6.31 -14.66
N SER A 392 2.39 6.31 -15.98
CA SER A 392 2.80 7.43 -16.85
C SER A 392 2.16 8.75 -16.45
N LYS A 393 0.93 8.69 -15.92
CA LYS A 393 0.20 9.81 -15.34
C LYS A 393 -0.45 9.35 -14.03
N LEU A 394 -0.26 10.12 -12.96
CA LEU A 394 -0.88 9.88 -11.67
C LEU A 394 -1.68 11.13 -11.28
N SER A 395 -2.88 10.93 -10.75
CA SER A 395 -3.72 11.99 -10.23
C SER A 395 -4.53 11.46 -9.04
N GLY A 396 -5.17 12.35 -8.30
CA GLY A 396 -6.07 11.90 -7.25
C GLY A 396 -7.00 12.99 -6.75
N MET A 397 -7.93 12.59 -5.90
CA MET A 397 -8.94 13.47 -5.34
C MET A 397 -9.10 13.22 -3.85
N THR A 398 -9.29 14.29 -3.08
CA THR A 398 -9.58 14.20 -1.64
C THR A 398 -10.20 15.51 -1.15
N GLY A 399 -10.67 15.56 0.11
CA GLY A 399 -11.17 16.78 0.73
C GLY A 399 -10.12 17.61 1.46
N THR A 400 -8.88 17.09 1.55
CA THR A 400 -7.87 17.55 2.50
C THR A 400 -6.44 17.27 2.02
N ALA A 401 -6.07 17.67 0.80
CA ALA A 401 -4.72 17.42 0.26
C ALA A 401 -3.72 18.54 0.55
N ASP A 402 -4.18 19.78 0.71
CA ASP A 402 -3.30 20.96 0.82
C ASP A 402 -2.36 20.89 2.05
N THR A 403 -2.79 20.22 3.13
CA THR A 403 -1.95 20.03 4.32
C THR A 403 -0.71 19.18 4.03
N GLU A 404 -0.82 18.20 3.13
CA GLU A 404 0.25 17.26 2.76
C GLU A 404 0.92 17.63 1.43
N ALA A 405 0.69 18.85 0.91
CA ALA A 405 1.21 19.27 -0.40
C ALA A 405 2.73 19.09 -0.53
N LEU A 406 3.47 19.27 0.56
CA LEU A 406 4.92 19.10 0.58
C LEU A 406 5.33 17.63 0.39
N GLU A 407 4.63 16.70 1.04
CA GLU A 407 4.88 15.26 0.91
C GLU A 407 4.49 14.77 -0.49
N PHE A 408 3.32 15.15 -1.00
CA PHE A 408 2.87 14.80 -2.34
C PHE A 408 3.84 15.26 -3.43
N ASN A 409 4.37 16.47 -3.30
CA ASN A 409 5.33 17.01 -4.25
C ASN A 409 6.68 16.28 -4.16
N LYS A 410 7.21 16.06 -2.94
CA LYS A 410 8.51 15.41 -2.76
C LYS A 410 8.53 13.93 -3.19
N ILE A 411 7.47 13.18 -2.89
CA ILE A 411 7.45 11.73 -3.13
C ILE A 411 6.88 11.39 -4.50
N TYR A 412 5.80 12.06 -4.91
CA TYR A 412 5.03 11.70 -6.10
C TYR A 412 5.08 12.75 -7.21
N ASN A 413 5.74 13.89 -6.99
CA ASN A 413 5.69 15.05 -7.89
C ASN A 413 4.25 15.54 -8.18
N LEU A 414 3.37 15.38 -7.19
CA LEU A 414 1.96 15.77 -7.30
C LEU A 414 1.70 17.09 -6.57
N GLN A 415 0.93 17.97 -7.20
CA GLN A 415 0.57 19.26 -6.64
C GLN A 415 -0.94 19.32 -6.35
N PRO A 416 -1.35 19.60 -5.11
CA PRO A 416 -2.75 19.88 -4.79
C PRO A 416 -3.26 21.18 -5.37
N VAL A 417 -4.47 21.14 -5.92
CA VAL A 417 -5.23 22.31 -6.39
C VAL A 417 -6.55 22.34 -5.61
N VAL A 418 -6.76 23.40 -4.86
CA VAL A 418 -7.98 23.61 -4.07
C VAL A 418 -9.07 24.16 -4.96
N ILE A 419 -10.11 23.36 -5.18
CA ILE A 419 -11.29 23.75 -5.95
C ILE A 419 -12.30 24.43 -5.00
N PRO A 420 -12.88 25.58 -5.39
CA PRO A 420 -13.92 26.22 -4.59
C PRO A 420 -15.15 25.32 -4.46
N THR A 421 -15.88 25.45 -3.35
CA THR A 421 -17.15 24.72 -3.17
C THR A 421 -18.23 25.29 -4.09
N ASN A 422 -19.19 24.46 -4.52
CA ASN A 422 -20.31 24.89 -5.33
C ASN A 422 -21.17 25.95 -4.60
N LEU A 423 -21.36 25.73 -3.29
CA LEU A 423 -22.06 26.63 -2.39
C LEU A 423 -21.18 27.00 -1.19
N PRO A 424 -21.30 28.20 -0.60
CA PRO A 424 -20.55 28.58 0.60
C PRO A 424 -20.85 27.64 1.78
N VAL A 425 -19.81 27.27 2.53
CA VAL A 425 -19.95 26.40 3.71
C VAL A 425 -20.64 27.18 4.85
N ALA A 426 -21.80 26.71 5.30
CA ALA A 426 -22.57 27.32 6.39
C ALA A 426 -22.35 26.63 7.76
N ARG A 427 -21.48 25.62 7.82
CA ARG A 427 -21.17 24.88 9.06
C ARG A 427 -20.48 25.78 10.07
N VAL A 428 -20.90 25.67 11.33
CA VAL A 428 -20.24 26.31 12.49
C VAL A 428 -19.29 25.30 13.14
N ASP A 429 -18.00 25.56 13.04
CA ASP A 429 -16.97 24.78 13.74
C ASP A 429 -16.68 25.44 15.10
N GLU A 430 -17.12 24.82 16.18
CA GLU A 430 -16.93 25.31 17.55
C GLU A 430 -15.53 25.01 18.08
N ASP A 431 -15.06 25.82 19.04
CA ASP A 431 -13.80 25.59 19.74
C ASP A 431 -13.83 24.29 20.55
N ASP A 432 -12.65 23.66 20.67
CA ASP A 432 -12.48 22.44 21.45
C ASP A 432 -12.77 22.68 22.93
N VAL A 433 -13.35 21.68 23.56
CA VAL A 433 -13.58 21.65 25.01
C VAL A 433 -12.64 20.65 25.63
N VAL A 434 -11.81 21.09 26.58
CA VAL A 434 -10.82 20.22 27.22
C VAL A 434 -11.15 19.99 28.68
N TYR A 435 -11.14 18.73 29.10
CA TYR A 435 -11.42 18.28 30.47
C TYR A 435 -10.14 17.77 31.16
N LEU A 436 -10.15 17.80 32.49
CA LEU A 436 -9.00 17.37 33.28
C LEU A 436 -8.79 15.85 33.23
N ASN A 437 -9.87 15.08 33.19
CA ASN A 437 -9.86 13.63 33.14
C ASN A 437 -10.84 13.07 32.10
N GLU A 438 -10.65 11.81 31.75
CA GLU A 438 -11.43 11.16 30.70
C GLU A 438 -12.90 10.94 31.11
N LYS A 439 -13.15 10.70 32.40
CA LYS A 439 -14.51 10.48 32.92
C LYS A 439 -15.40 11.70 32.70
N GLU A 440 -14.91 12.89 33.06
CA GLU A 440 -15.63 14.17 32.86
C GLU A 440 -15.89 14.43 31.38
N LYS A 441 -14.90 14.15 30.52
CA LYS A 441 -15.06 14.22 29.06
C LYS A 441 -16.23 13.35 28.59
N TRP A 442 -16.27 12.07 29.02
CA TRP A 442 -17.31 11.14 28.61
C TRP A 442 -18.70 11.53 29.13
N ASP A 443 -18.80 11.98 30.37
CA ASP A 443 -20.05 12.46 30.94
C ASP A 443 -20.57 13.69 30.17
N ALA A 444 -19.70 14.65 29.85
CA ALA A 444 -20.05 15.82 29.05
C ALA A 444 -20.47 15.49 27.61
N ILE A 445 -19.79 14.54 26.95
CA ILE A 445 -20.18 14.05 25.62
C ILE A 445 -21.59 13.45 25.69
N CYS A 446 -21.88 12.63 26.72
CA CYS A 446 -23.21 12.03 26.87
C CYS A 446 -24.29 13.08 27.12
N ASP A 447 -24.01 14.10 27.94
CA ASP A 447 -24.94 15.22 28.19
C ASP A 447 -25.25 16.00 26.91
N GLU A 448 -24.21 16.28 26.10
CA GLU A 448 -24.36 16.98 24.81
C GLU A 448 -25.17 16.16 23.80
N ILE A 449 -24.91 14.85 23.70
CA ILE A 449 -25.68 13.93 22.84
C ILE A 449 -27.14 13.89 23.30
N GLU A 450 -27.40 13.78 24.60
CA GLU A 450 -28.76 13.73 25.15
C GLU A 450 -29.54 15.03 24.89
N ALA A 451 -28.90 16.18 25.11
CA ALA A 451 -29.50 17.49 24.84
C ALA A 451 -29.83 17.66 23.36
N THR A 452 -28.97 17.20 22.47
CA THR A 452 -29.17 17.28 21.01
C THR A 452 -30.23 16.28 20.53
N TYR A 453 -30.19 15.05 21.04
CA TYR A 453 -31.16 14.00 20.75
C TYR A 453 -32.58 14.40 21.14
N ARG A 454 -32.75 15.04 22.31
CA ARG A 454 -34.06 15.58 22.75
C ARG A 454 -34.61 16.68 21.83
N LYS A 455 -33.76 17.47 21.18
CA LYS A 455 -34.17 18.44 20.17
C LYS A 455 -34.53 17.77 18.83
N GLY A 456 -34.11 16.53 18.62
CA GLY A 456 -34.31 15.78 17.37
C GLY A 456 -33.25 16.03 16.31
N GLN A 457 -32.19 16.79 16.61
CA GLN A 457 -31.11 17.04 15.67
C GLN A 457 -30.23 15.77 15.51
N PRO A 458 -29.87 15.35 14.29
CA PRO A 458 -29.02 14.18 14.06
C PRO A 458 -27.59 14.40 14.54
N VAL A 459 -26.99 13.36 15.10
CA VAL A 459 -25.64 13.40 15.68
C VAL A 459 -24.75 12.28 15.11
N LEU A 460 -23.56 12.67 14.64
CA LEU A 460 -22.48 11.76 14.30
C LEU A 460 -21.34 11.93 15.31
N VAL A 461 -20.99 10.86 16.02
CA VAL A 461 -19.91 10.86 17.02
C VAL A 461 -18.71 10.08 16.47
N GLY A 462 -17.56 10.74 16.35
CA GLY A 462 -16.30 10.12 15.94
C GLY A 462 -15.43 9.73 17.14
N THR A 463 -15.01 8.46 17.19
CA THR A 463 -14.07 7.92 18.17
C THR A 463 -12.80 7.44 17.49
N VAL A 464 -11.72 7.23 18.25
CA VAL A 464 -10.43 6.76 17.69
C VAL A 464 -10.24 5.24 17.77
N SER A 465 -11.06 4.53 18.56
CA SER A 465 -10.94 3.08 18.76
C SER A 465 -12.29 2.40 18.97
N ILE A 466 -12.36 1.12 18.62
CA ILE A 466 -13.57 0.29 18.80
C ILE A 466 -13.95 0.24 20.29
N GLU A 467 -12.96 0.11 21.18
CA GLU A 467 -13.18 0.07 22.62
C GLU A 467 -13.90 1.33 23.12
N LYS A 468 -13.49 2.52 22.65
CA LYS A 468 -14.11 3.79 23.01
C LYS A 468 -15.51 3.93 22.42
N SER A 469 -15.75 3.43 21.20
CA SER A 469 -17.09 3.34 20.61
C SER A 469 -18.04 2.49 21.46
N GLU A 470 -17.59 1.31 21.89
CA GLU A 470 -18.37 0.39 22.73
C GLU A 470 -18.59 0.96 24.13
N LEU A 471 -17.60 1.68 24.69
CA LEU A 471 -17.76 2.40 25.96
C LEU A 471 -18.85 3.46 25.86
N LEU A 472 -18.78 4.34 24.85
CA LEU A 472 -19.76 5.40 24.64
C LEU A 472 -21.15 4.81 24.39
N SER A 473 -21.24 3.77 23.56
CA SER A 473 -22.49 3.03 23.28
C SER A 473 -23.17 2.59 24.58
N ARG A 474 -22.44 1.93 25.48
CA ARG A 474 -22.96 1.52 26.80
C ARG A 474 -23.43 2.70 27.65
N MET A 475 -22.73 3.83 27.61
CA MET A 475 -23.06 5.02 28.41
C MET A 475 -24.35 5.68 27.92
N ILE A 476 -24.53 5.87 26.62
CA ILE A 476 -25.74 6.48 26.05
C ILE A 476 -26.93 5.51 26.03
N GLN A 477 -26.69 4.20 25.95
CA GLN A 477 -27.74 3.18 26.11
C GLN A 477 -28.40 3.25 27.49
N LYS A 478 -27.59 3.44 28.55
CA LYS A 478 -28.11 3.64 29.93
C LYS A 478 -29.00 4.87 30.07
N ARG A 479 -28.83 5.86 29.19
CA ARG A 479 -29.65 7.08 29.11
C ARG A 479 -30.89 6.92 28.20
N GLY A 480 -31.12 5.72 27.65
CA GLY A 480 -32.28 5.42 26.82
C GLY A 480 -32.18 5.91 25.37
N ILE A 481 -30.99 6.28 24.91
CA ILE A 481 -30.77 6.82 23.56
C ILE A 481 -30.52 5.68 22.58
N ARG A 482 -31.39 5.58 21.57
CA ARG A 482 -31.19 4.64 20.44
C ARG A 482 -30.08 5.18 19.54
N HIS A 483 -29.14 4.30 19.19
CA HIS A 483 -27.99 4.67 18.38
C HIS A 483 -27.48 3.46 17.60
N GLU A 484 -26.67 3.74 16.58
CA GLU A 484 -25.99 2.73 15.77
C GLU A 484 -24.46 2.88 15.92
N VAL A 485 -23.72 1.78 15.85
CA VAL A 485 -22.25 1.75 16.00
C VAL A 485 -21.61 1.19 14.73
N LEU A 486 -20.59 1.89 14.23
CA LEU A 486 -19.83 1.53 13.03
C LEU A 486 -18.38 1.24 13.41
N ASN A 487 -17.93 0.01 13.11
CA ASN A 487 -16.64 -0.52 13.56
C ASN A 487 -15.69 -0.88 12.40
N ALA A 488 -15.97 -0.41 11.17
CA ALA A 488 -15.21 -0.69 9.95
C ALA A 488 -15.07 -2.19 9.62
N LYS A 489 -16.06 -3.02 9.99
CA LYS A 489 -16.04 -4.47 9.75
C LYS A 489 -16.88 -4.91 8.56
N ASN A 490 -18.02 -4.25 8.33
CA ASN A 490 -18.94 -4.59 7.25
C ASN A 490 -19.34 -3.32 6.50
N HIS A 491 -18.56 -2.98 5.48
CA HIS A 491 -18.70 -1.73 4.74
C HIS A 491 -20.10 -1.58 4.11
N ALA A 492 -20.68 -2.66 3.58
CA ALA A 492 -22.01 -2.62 2.99
C ALA A 492 -23.07 -2.24 4.04
N ARG A 493 -23.11 -2.95 5.18
CA ARG A 493 -24.07 -2.66 6.27
C ARG A 493 -23.84 -1.26 6.86
N GLU A 494 -22.59 -0.87 7.04
CA GLU A 494 -22.24 0.44 7.57
C GLU A 494 -22.69 1.58 6.65
N ALA A 495 -22.60 1.40 5.33
CA ALA A 495 -23.12 2.35 4.36
C ALA A 495 -24.64 2.53 4.50
N LEU A 496 -25.40 1.45 4.77
CA LEU A 496 -26.86 1.54 5.00
C LEU A 496 -27.18 2.39 6.24
N ILE A 497 -26.41 2.22 7.31
CA ILE A 497 -26.59 2.97 8.56
C ILE A 497 -26.25 4.45 8.32
N ILE A 498 -25.12 4.72 7.65
CA ILE A 498 -24.67 6.09 7.35
C ILE A 498 -25.66 6.83 6.45
N ALA A 499 -26.27 6.15 5.48
CA ALA A 499 -27.27 6.73 4.60
C ALA A 499 -28.49 7.29 5.38
N GLU A 500 -28.78 6.74 6.56
CA GLU A 500 -29.86 7.20 7.45
C GLU A 500 -29.38 8.09 8.60
N ALA A 501 -28.06 8.33 8.75
CA ALA A 501 -27.49 9.09 9.86
C ALA A 501 -27.92 10.56 9.89
N GLY A 502 -28.44 11.10 8.78
CA GLY A 502 -28.96 12.46 8.70
C GLY A 502 -30.45 12.59 9.01
N ALA A 503 -31.13 11.49 9.36
CA ALA A 503 -32.55 11.51 9.72
C ALA A 503 -32.78 12.11 11.12
N LYS A 504 -33.95 12.69 11.35
CA LYS A 504 -34.32 13.30 12.64
C LYS A 504 -34.14 12.29 13.79
N GLY A 505 -33.41 12.71 14.82
CA GLY A 505 -33.12 11.90 16.01
C GLY A 505 -32.17 10.73 15.77
N ALA A 506 -31.51 10.63 14.62
CA ALA A 506 -30.47 9.63 14.40
C ALA A 506 -29.22 9.94 15.24
N VAL A 507 -28.67 8.92 15.90
CA VAL A 507 -27.39 8.99 16.62
C VAL A 507 -26.51 7.87 16.12
N THR A 508 -25.38 8.23 15.54
CA THR A 508 -24.44 7.28 14.93
C THR A 508 -23.07 7.46 15.52
N ILE A 509 -22.48 6.38 16.03
CA ILE A 509 -21.09 6.33 16.52
C ILE A 509 -20.23 5.71 15.42
N ALA A 510 -19.21 6.42 14.98
CA ALA A 510 -18.27 5.98 13.96
C ALA A 510 -16.86 5.85 14.54
N THR A 511 -16.30 4.64 14.48
CA THR A 511 -14.90 4.40 14.84
C THR A 511 -13.98 4.87 13.71
N ASN A 512 -13.03 5.75 14.04
CA ASN A 512 -12.13 6.45 13.11
C ASN A 512 -12.92 7.09 11.95
N MET A 513 -12.82 6.48 10.77
CA MET A 513 -13.50 6.93 9.55
C MET A 513 -14.48 5.88 9.02
N ALA A 514 -15.05 5.04 9.89
CA ALA A 514 -16.11 4.11 9.51
C ALA A 514 -17.26 4.85 8.81
N GLY A 515 -17.84 4.24 7.76
CA GLY A 515 -18.80 4.94 6.92
C GLY A 515 -18.20 5.86 5.84
N ARG A 516 -16.90 5.71 5.55
CA ARG A 516 -16.25 6.47 4.47
C ARG A 516 -16.91 6.20 3.11
N GLY A 517 -16.84 7.20 2.22
CA GLY A 517 -17.36 7.11 0.86
C GLY A 517 -18.89 7.20 0.74
N THR A 518 -19.64 7.17 1.85
CA THR A 518 -21.11 7.36 1.83
C THR A 518 -21.47 8.78 2.31
N ASP A 519 -22.42 9.40 1.60
CA ASP A 519 -22.91 10.74 1.91
C ASP A 519 -24.01 10.71 2.98
N ILE A 520 -23.98 11.68 3.90
CA ILE A 520 -24.99 11.85 4.95
C ILE A 520 -25.89 13.00 4.50
N LYS A 521 -27.01 12.65 3.84
CA LYS A 521 -28.03 13.61 3.43
C LYS A 521 -28.93 13.95 4.63
N LEU A 522 -29.20 15.23 4.86
CA LEU A 522 -30.17 15.65 5.89
C LEU A 522 -31.55 15.08 5.54
N GLY A 523 -32.29 14.60 6.54
CA GLY A 523 -33.57 13.91 6.35
C GLY A 523 -33.45 12.40 6.03
N GLY A 524 -32.23 11.88 5.82
CA GLY A 524 -31.96 10.52 5.37
C GLY A 524 -31.77 10.43 3.85
N ASN A 525 -31.48 9.24 3.32
CA ASN A 525 -31.19 9.06 1.89
C ASN A 525 -32.44 8.55 1.13
N PRO A 526 -33.06 9.38 0.25
CA PRO A 526 -34.31 9.01 -0.42
C PRO A 526 -34.12 7.87 -1.43
N GLU A 527 -32.97 7.81 -2.11
CA GLU A 527 -32.67 6.72 -3.06
C GLU A 527 -32.61 5.38 -2.32
N PHE A 528 -31.97 5.36 -1.16
CA PHE A 528 -31.84 4.19 -0.32
C PHE A 528 -33.17 3.69 0.22
N ARG A 529 -34.00 4.59 0.77
CA ARG A 529 -35.34 4.25 1.26
C ARG A 529 -36.23 3.72 0.14
N THR A 530 -36.12 4.31 -1.05
CA THR A 530 -36.86 3.85 -2.23
C THR A 530 -36.46 2.43 -2.61
N ARG A 531 -35.15 2.15 -2.76
CA ARG A 531 -34.66 0.79 -3.06
C ARG A 531 -35.09 -0.23 -2.02
N LYS A 532 -35.09 0.14 -0.74
CA LYS A 532 -35.58 -0.73 0.34
C LYS A 532 -37.07 -1.02 0.24
N ALA A 533 -37.87 -0.07 -0.26
CA ALA A 533 -39.31 -0.22 -0.40
C ALA A 533 -39.71 -1.09 -1.61
N VAL A 534 -39.01 -0.96 -2.75
CA VAL A 534 -39.36 -1.67 -3.99
C VAL A 534 -38.57 -2.96 -4.23
N GLY A 535 -37.45 -3.16 -3.52
CA GLY A 535 -36.55 -4.30 -3.75
C GLY A 535 -35.59 -4.08 -4.91
N THR A 536 -34.64 -5.00 -5.09
CA THR A 536 -33.59 -4.92 -6.14
C THR A 536 -34.10 -5.25 -7.54
N ASP A 537 -35.23 -5.97 -7.65
CA ASP A 537 -35.77 -6.48 -8.91
C ASP A 537 -36.87 -5.58 -9.51
N ALA A 538 -37.05 -4.38 -8.96
CA ALA A 538 -38.06 -3.44 -9.41
C ALA A 538 -37.78 -2.94 -10.84
N THR A 539 -38.82 -2.81 -11.66
CA THR A 539 -38.66 -2.19 -12.99
C THR A 539 -38.32 -0.70 -12.84
N PRO A 540 -37.65 -0.08 -13.82
CA PRO A 540 -37.34 1.36 -13.77
C PRO A 540 -38.57 2.23 -13.47
N GLU A 541 -39.72 1.92 -14.05
CA GLU A 541 -40.96 2.68 -13.84
C GLU A 541 -41.51 2.52 -12.41
N GLN A 542 -41.37 1.33 -11.81
CA GLN A 542 -41.76 1.08 -10.42
C GLN A 542 -40.86 1.85 -9.45
N TYR A 543 -39.56 1.88 -9.74
CA TYR A 543 -38.58 2.63 -8.96
C TYR A 543 -38.86 4.14 -9.01
N GLU A 544 -39.07 4.72 -10.20
CA GLU A 544 -39.37 6.15 -10.35
C GLU A 544 -40.64 6.57 -9.62
N ALA A 545 -41.71 5.78 -9.73
CA ALA A 545 -42.97 6.07 -9.06
C ALA A 545 -42.85 6.01 -7.53
N ALA A 546 -42.05 5.09 -7.00
CA ALA A 546 -41.77 5.01 -5.57
C ALA A 546 -40.83 6.14 -5.11
N TYR A 547 -39.82 6.47 -5.91
CA TYR A 547 -38.88 7.54 -5.64
C TYR A 547 -39.58 8.89 -5.51
N ALA A 548 -40.50 9.20 -6.42
CA ALA A 548 -41.27 10.45 -6.37
C ALA A 548 -42.06 10.59 -5.05
N LYS A 549 -42.62 9.49 -4.51
CA LYS A 549 -43.34 9.49 -3.24
C LYS A 549 -42.41 9.68 -2.05
N GLU A 550 -41.29 8.96 -2.01
CA GLU A 550 -40.34 9.05 -0.91
C GLU A 550 -39.60 10.40 -0.93
N TYR A 551 -39.35 10.98 -2.10
CA TYR A 551 -38.73 12.28 -2.26
C TYR A 551 -39.58 13.41 -1.67
N GLU A 552 -40.91 13.39 -1.86
CA GLU A 552 -41.82 14.37 -1.23
C GLU A 552 -41.82 14.27 0.30
N LYS A 553 -41.67 13.06 0.85
CA LYS A 553 -41.53 12.86 2.29
C LYS A 553 -40.16 13.33 2.78
N TRP A 554 -39.10 12.93 2.08
CA TRP A 554 -37.73 13.35 2.37
C TRP A 554 -37.59 14.87 2.38
N LYS A 555 -38.24 15.59 1.46
CA LYS A 555 -38.21 17.05 1.41
C LYS A 555 -38.72 17.69 2.70
N LYS A 556 -39.76 17.12 3.33
CA LYS A 556 -40.27 17.58 4.63
C LYS A 556 -39.29 17.27 5.76
N ASP A 557 -38.75 16.05 5.78
CA ASP A 557 -37.75 15.62 6.77
C ASP A 557 -36.47 16.47 6.67
N TYR A 558 -36.04 16.79 5.45
CA TYR A 558 -34.89 17.62 5.13
C TYR A 558 -35.05 19.04 5.68
N GLU A 559 -36.17 19.72 5.38
CA GLU A 559 -36.43 21.08 5.88
C GLU A 559 -36.53 21.11 7.41
N GLU A 560 -37.11 20.08 8.03
CA GLU A 560 -37.18 19.97 9.49
C GLU A 560 -35.78 19.83 10.11
N VAL A 561 -34.96 18.90 9.62
CA VAL A 561 -33.59 18.71 10.11
C VAL A 561 -32.72 19.95 9.88
N LYS A 562 -32.91 20.63 8.74
CA LYS A 562 -32.24 21.90 8.43
C LYS A 562 -32.59 22.99 9.44
N ALA A 563 -33.87 23.12 9.81
CA ALA A 563 -34.33 24.07 10.83
C ALA A 563 -33.81 23.72 12.24
N LEU A 564 -33.56 22.45 12.53
CA LEU A 564 -32.93 21.99 13.78
C LEU A 564 -31.42 22.26 13.85
N GLY A 565 -30.82 22.86 12.81
CA GLY A 565 -29.40 23.21 12.75
C GLY A 565 -28.53 22.21 11.98
N GLY A 566 -29.14 21.27 11.25
CA GLY A 566 -28.46 20.28 10.40
C GLY A 566 -27.71 19.22 11.19
N LEU A 567 -26.74 18.54 10.55
CA LEU A 567 -25.98 17.46 11.20
C LEU A 567 -25.00 18.02 12.24
N TYR A 568 -25.01 17.46 13.45
CA TYR A 568 -24.02 17.78 14.47
C TYR A 568 -22.94 16.69 14.53
N VAL A 569 -21.68 17.09 14.33
CA VAL A 569 -20.52 16.20 14.43
C VAL A 569 -19.80 16.43 15.76
N ILE A 570 -19.63 15.36 16.52
CA ILE A 570 -18.90 15.36 17.80
C ILE A 570 -17.64 14.53 17.65
N GLY A 571 -16.47 15.16 17.81
CA GLY A 571 -15.20 14.45 17.96
C GLY A 571 -14.93 14.15 19.43
N THR A 572 -14.66 12.90 19.76
CA THR A 572 -14.41 12.49 21.15
C THR A 572 -12.94 12.62 21.57
N GLU A 573 -12.05 12.77 20.59
CA GLU A 573 -10.59 12.97 20.70
C GLU A 573 -10.06 13.65 19.43
N ARG A 574 -8.82 14.12 19.48
CA ARG A 574 -8.05 14.54 18.29
C ARG A 574 -7.30 13.34 17.72
N HIS A 575 -7.36 13.20 16.40
CA HIS A 575 -6.51 12.22 15.71
C HIS A 575 -5.06 12.71 15.65
N GLU A 576 -4.15 11.79 15.32
CA GLU A 576 -2.72 12.11 15.09
C GLU A 576 -2.53 13.16 14.00
N SER A 577 -3.44 13.20 13.02
CA SER A 577 -3.43 14.16 11.93
C SER A 577 -4.66 15.05 11.95
N ARG A 578 -4.43 16.36 11.73
CA ARG A 578 -5.51 17.36 11.63
C ARG A 578 -6.43 17.09 10.44
N ARG A 579 -5.89 16.42 9.41
CA ARG A 579 -6.61 16.02 8.21
C ARG A 579 -7.82 15.14 8.54
N ILE A 580 -7.61 14.09 9.33
CA ILE A 580 -8.64 13.13 9.72
C ILE A 580 -9.75 13.85 10.52
N ASP A 581 -9.37 14.75 11.43
CA ASP A 581 -10.34 15.57 12.16
C ASP A 581 -11.19 16.44 11.21
N ASN A 582 -10.56 17.05 10.21
CA ASN A 582 -11.28 17.86 9.21
C ASN A 582 -12.19 17.02 8.32
N GLN A 583 -11.82 15.78 8.00
CA GLN A 583 -12.70 14.85 7.29
C GLN A 583 -13.93 14.51 8.11
N LEU A 584 -13.78 14.30 9.43
CA LEU A 584 -14.90 14.09 10.34
C LEU A 584 -15.81 15.32 10.37
N ARG A 585 -15.27 16.53 10.52
CA ARG A 585 -16.06 17.79 10.42
C ARG A 585 -16.79 17.93 9.09
N GLY A 586 -16.12 17.57 7.99
CA GLY A 586 -16.65 17.57 6.63
C GLY A 586 -17.79 16.58 6.37
N ARG A 587 -18.17 15.77 7.36
CA ARG A 587 -19.42 15.01 7.34
C ARG A 587 -20.65 15.91 7.49
N SER A 588 -20.49 17.11 8.05
CA SER A 588 -21.55 18.10 8.24
C SER A 588 -21.40 19.33 7.33
N GLY A 589 -22.53 19.99 7.05
CA GLY A 589 -22.63 21.24 6.28
C GLY A 589 -22.25 21.11 4.81
N ARG A 590 -22.72 20.04 4.16
CA ARG A 590 -22.48 19.76 2.73
C ARG A 590 -23.42 20.58 1.85
N GLN A 591 -22.97 20.98 0.66
CA GLN A 591 -23.76 21.80 -0.29
C GLN A 591 -24.43 23.03 0.37
N GLY A 592 -23.73 23.69 1.31
CA GLY A 592 -24.24 24.87 2.00
C GLY A 592 -25.29 24.61 3.08
N ASP A 593 -25.54 23.35 3.44
CA ASP A 593 -26.40 23.01 4.57
C ASP A 593 -25.87 23.58 5.89
N PRO A 594 -26.77 23.94 6.83
CA PRO A 594 -26.37 24.24 8.19
C PRO A 594 -25.77 23.00 8.85
N GLY A 595 -24.92 23.23 9.83
CA GLY A 595 -24.28 22.15 10.55
C GLY A 595 -23.43 22.66 11.69
N ARG A 596 -23.09 21.78 12.61
CA ARG A 596 -22.22 22.08 13.74
C ARG A 596 -21.12 21.03 13.84
N SER A 597 -19.93 21.42 14.30
CA SER A 597 -18.92 20.48 14.73
C SER A 597 -18.25 20.92 16.04
N LYS A 598 -17.91 19.97 16.91
CA LYS A 598 -17.26 20.25 18.19
C LYS A 598 -16.41 19.06 18.62
N PHE A 599 -15.25 19.33 19.23
CA PHE A 599 -14.39 18.30 19.79
C PHE A 599 -14.34 18.40 21.32
N PHE A 600 -14.41 17.24 21.98
CA PHE A 600 -14.29 17.08 23.42
C PHE A 600 -12.99 16.32 23.67
N LEU A 601 -12.09 16.88 24.47
CA LEU A 601 -10.76 16.34 24.72
C LEU A 601 -10.51 16.17 26.21
N SER A 602 -9.56 15.33 26.55
CA SER A 602 -9.03 15.19 27.91
C SER A 602 -7.52 15.34 27.92
N LEU A 603 -6.97 15.84 29.04
CA LEU A 603 -5.53 15.77 29.28
C LEU A 603 -5.01 14.33 29.40
N ASP A 604 -5.89 13.37 29.62
CA ASP A 604 -5.59 11.93 29.67
C ASP A 604 -5.61 11.25 28.27
N ASP A 605 -6.05 11.96 27.22
CA ASP A 605 -6.09 11.41 25.86
C ASP A 605 -4.67 11.12 25.33
N ASP A 606 -4.56 10.15 24.43
CA ASP A 606 -3.26 9.63 23.94
C ASP A 606 -2.38 10.74 23.33
N LEU A 607 -2.98 11.61 22.50
CA LEU A 607 -2.28 12.76 21.92
C LEU A 607 -1.75 13.71 23.00
N MET A 608 -2.54 13.99 24.04
CA MET A 608 -2.14 14.93 25.10
C MET A 608 -1.06 14.32 26.00
N ARG A 609 -1.14 13.02 26.29
CA ARG A 609 -0.11 12.29 27.06
C ARG A 609 1.26 12.34 26.38
N LEU A 610 1.31 12.19 25.06
CA LEU A 610 2.55 12.22 24.30
C LEU A 610 3.25 13.59 24.29
N PHE A 611 2.52 14.69 24.53
CA PHE A 611 3.05 16.06 24.43
C PHE A 611 2.93 16.89 25.71
N GLY A 612 3.10 16.25 26.87
CA GLY A 612 3.25 16.95 28.15
C GLY A 612 1.94 17.27 28.86
N GLY A 613 0.87 16.52 28.55
CA GLY A 613 -0.42 16.58 29.25
C GLY A 613 -0.29 16.46 30.76
N GLU A 614 0.65 15.67 31.27
CA GLU A 614 0.91 15.57 32.72
C GLU A 614 1.40 16.89 33.35
N ASN A 615 2.29 17.62 32.67
CA ASN A 615 2.80 18.89 33.18
C ASN A 615 1.71 19.94 33.19
N LEU A 616 0.86 19.96 32.15
CA LEU A 616 -0.29 20.84 32.06
C LEU A 616 -1.34 20.48 33.13
N LYS A 617 -1.61 19.20 33.33
CA LYS A 617 -2.53 18.68 34.36
C LYS A 617 -2.07 19.10 35.77
N ARG A 618 -0.77 18.97 36.08
CA ARG A 618 -0.19 19.41 37.37
C ARG A 618 -0.28 20.92 37.58
N LEU A 619 -0.17 21.71 36.51
CA LEU A 619 -0.30 23.17 36.57
C LEU A 619 -1.76 23.58 36.78
N MET A 620 -2.70 23.01 36.02
CA MET A 620 -4.13 23.32 36.11
C MET A 620 -4.74 22.91 37.46
N THR A 621 -4.33 21.74 37.98
CA THR A 621 -4.73 21.31 39.34
C THR A 621 -4.24 22.28 40.41
N ARG A 622 -3.07 22.91 40.23
CA ARG A 622 -2.51 23.92 41.15
C ARG A 622 -3.21 25.28 41.06
N VAL A 623 -3.81 25.61 39.91
CA VAL A 623 -4.54 26.87 39.67
C VAL A 623 -5.95 26.82 40.27
N GLY A 624 -6.39 25.68 40.81
CA GLY A 624 -7.64 25.56 41.57
C GLY A 624 -8.88 25.28 40.71
N MET A 625 -8.69 24.74 39.50
CA MET A 625 -9.80 24.28 38.66
C MET A 625 -10.61 23.18 39.35
N GLN A 626 -11.94 23.28 39.30
CA GLN A 626 -12.81 22.24 39.86
C GLN A 626 -13.03 21.10 38.87
N PRO A 627 -13.19 19.85 39.37
CA PRO A 627 -13.60 18.71 38.55
C PRO A 627 -14.92 19.02 37.80
N GLY A 628 -14.93 18.81 36.47
CA GLY A 628 -16.10 19.02 35.61
C GLY A 628 -16.20 20.39 34.94
N GLU A 629 -15.32 21.34 35.26
CA GLU A 629 -15.27 22.61 34.54
C GLU A 629 -14.50 22.47 33.20
N PRO A 630 -15.10 22.87 32.07
CA PRO A 630 -14.41 22.87 30.79
C PRO A 630 -13.33 23.95 30.71
N ILE A 631 -12.16 23.60 30.16
CA ILE A 631 -11.08 24.55 29.89
C ILE A 631 -11.32 25.20 28.52
N TYR A 632 -11.75 26.47 28.54
CA TYR A 632 -11.86 27.29 27.33
C TYR A 632 -10.68 28.22 27.21
N HIS A 633 -9.78 27.90 26.30
CA HIS A 633 -8.60 28.73 26.12
C HIS A 633 -8.02 28.65 24.71
N PRO A 634 -8.06 29.73 23.90
CA PRO A 634 -7.56 29.73 22.52
C PRO A 634 -6.09 29.31 22.35
N TRP A 635 -5.27 29.45 23.41
CA TRP A 635 -3.87 28.99 23.40
C TRP A 635 -3.74 27.46 23.43
N LEU A 636 -4.73 26.76 23.98
CA LEU A 636 -4.77 25.29 24.05
C LEU A 636 -4.95 24.68 22.67
N ASN A 637 -5.84 25.25 21.84
CA ASN A 637 -6.00 24.87 20.43
C ASN A 637 -4.68 24.98 19.67
N LYS A 638 -3.91 26.06 19.86
CA LYS A 638 -2.58 26.21 19.24
C LYS A 638 -1.56 25.19 19.76
N SER A 639 -1.66 24.78 21.02
CA SER A 639 -0.78 23.75 21.58
C SER A 639 -1.09 22.37 21.00
N ILE A 640 -2.37 22.04 20.87
CA ILE A 640 -2.86 20.81 20.25
C ILE A 640 -2.44 20.76 18.78
N GLU A 641 -2.63 21.85 18.03
CA GLU A 641 -2.22 21.96 16.63
C GLU A 641 -0.70 21.73 16.46
N LYS A 642 0.12 22.27 17.36
CA LYS A 642 1.57 22.02 17.38
C LYS A 642 1.90 20.55 17.69
N ALA A 643 1.16 19.93 18.60
CA ALA A 643 1.34 18.51 18.92
C ALA A 643 1.02 17.63 17.71
N GLN A 644 -0.13 17.83 17.05
CA GLN A 644 -0.50 17.13 15.81
C GLN A 644 0.55 17.32 14.72
N LYS A 645 0.99 18.56 14.48
CA LYS A 645 2.04 18.83 13.49
C LYS A 645 3.34 18.06 13.77
N LYS A 646 3.74 17.95 15.04
CA LYS A 646 4.94 17.20 15.43
C LYS A 646 4.78 15.69 15.25
N VAL A 647 3.57 15.15 15.44
CA VAL A 647 3.26 13.75 15.11
C VAL A 647 3.30 13.52 13.61
N GLU A 648 2.70 14.41 12.82
CA GLU A 648 2.72 14.36 11.36
C GLU A 648 4.15 14.41 10.81
N GLU A 649 4.99 15.34 11.29
CA GLU A 649 6.41 15.44 10.92
C GLU A 649 7.17 14.14 11.26
N ARG A 650 6.94 13.55 12.44
CA ARG A 650 7.55 12.26 12.80
C ARG A 650 7.09 11.13 11.89
N ASN A 651 5.79 11.05 11.60
CA ASN A 651 5.22 10.03 10.72
C ASN A 651 5.75 10.17 9.28
N PHE A 652 5.91 11.41 8.81
CA PHE A 652 6.54 11.70 7.52
C PHE A 652 7.98 11.20 7.46
N GLU A 653 8.80 11.46 8.48
CA GLU A 653 10.19 10.96 8.51
C GLU A 653 10.26 9.42 8.50
N ILE A 654 9.36 8.74 9.21
CA ILE A 654 9.27 7.26 9.18
C ILE A 654 8.96 6.77 7.76
N ARG A 655 7.95 7.36 7.09
CA ARG A 655 7.60 7.01 5.71
C ARG A 655 8.73 7.32 4.73
N LYS A 656 9.41 8.45 4.91
CA LYS A 656 10.54 8.85 4.08
C LYS A 656 11.67 7.84 4.17
N HIS A 657 12.04 7.40 5.37
CA HIS A 657 13.06 6.37 5.53
C HIS A 657 12.64 5.04 4.91
N LEU A 658 11.40 4.59 5.12
CA LEU A 658 10.89 3.36 4.48
C LEU A 658 10.98 3.43 2.94
N LEU A 659 10.67 4.60 2.36
CA LEU A 659 10.81 4.84 0.92
C LEU A 659 12.27 4.80 0.47
N GLU A 660 13.19 5.44 1.20
CA GLU A 660 14.63 5.44 0.88
C GLU A 660 15.20 4.01 0.83
N TYR A 661 14.80 3.14 1.77
CA TYR A 661 15.19 1.73 1.75
C TYR A 661 14.57 0.98 0.57
N ASP A 662 13.29 1.21 0.28
CA ASP A 662 12.62 0.55 -0.85
C ASP A 662 13.13 1.06 -2.20
N ASP A 663 13.58 2.31 -2.33
CA ASP A 663 14.13 2.85 -3.58
C ASP A 663 15.37 2.07 -4.03
N VAL A 664 16.26 1.69 -3.10
CA VAL A 664 17.41 0.83 -3.40
C VAL A 664 16.95 -0.55 -3.89
N LEU A 665 15.97 -1.15 -3.20
CA LEU A 665 15.39 -2.43 -3.62
C LEU A 665 14.63 -2.31 -4.95
N ASN A 666 14.05 -1.15 -5.24
CA ASN A 666 13.26 -0.91 -6.43
C ASN A 666 14.13 -0.78 -7.68
N GLU A 667 15.35 -0.23 -7.58
CA GLU A 667 16.31 -0.26 -8.69
C GLU A 667 16.67 -1.70 -9.08
N GLN A 668 17.02 -2.53 -8.09
CA GLN A 668 17.30 -3.95 -8.31
C GLN A 668 16.08 -4.67 -8.89
N ARG A 669 14.90 -4.44 -8.32
CA ARG A 669 13.64 -5.03 -8.77
C ARG A 669 13.30 -4.64 -10.20
N THR A 670 13.46 -3.37 -10.56
CA THR A 670 13.16 -2.87 -11.91
C THR A 670 14.05 -3.57 -12.94
N PHE A 671 15.34 -3.71 -12.64
CA PHE A 671 16.27 -4.45 -13.49
C PHE A 671 15.91 -5.94 -13.61
N ILE A 672 15.66 -6.61 -12.49
CA ILE A 672 15.30 -8.04 -12.51
C ILE A 672 13.97 -8.26 -13.24
N TYR A 673 12.97 -7.41 -13.01
CA TYR A 673 11.67 -7.52 -13.68
C TYR A 673 11.74 -7.19 -15.16
N SER A 674 12.62 -6.25 -15.59
CA SER A 674 12.83 -5.99 -17.01
C SER A 674 13.49 -7.19 -17.69
N GLN A 675 14.53 -7.77 -17.09
CA GLN A 675 15.18 -8.98 -17.58
C GLN A 675 14.21 -10.16 -17.66
N ARG A 676 13.40 -10.37 -16.61
CA ARG A 676 12.37 -11.41 -16.60
C ARG A 676 11.36 -11.21 -17.73
N ARG A 677 10.87 -9.97 -17.91
CA ARG A 677 9.90 -9.67 -18.98
C ARG A 677 10.50 -9.92 -20.36
N GLU A 678 11.74 -9.50 -20.61
CA GLU A 678 12.45 -9.78 -21.86
C GLU A 678 12.48 -11.29 -22.14
N ILE A 679 12.88 -12.11 -21.16
CA ILE A 679 12.95 -13.58 -21.29
C ILE A 679 11.57 -14.19 -21.56
N LEU A 680 10.52 -13.74 -20.87
CA LEU A 680 9.16 -14.23 -21.06
C LEU A 680 8.57 -13.87 -22.43
N THR A 681 8.97 -12.73 -22.99
CA THR A 681 8.50 -12.25 -24.31
C THR A 681 9.34 -12.76 -25.48
N ASP A 682 10.56 -13.23 -25.22
CA ASP A 682 11.47 -13.69 -26.27
C ASP A 682 11.01 -15.04 -26.86
N GLY A 683 10.81 -15.03 -28.18
CA GLY A 683 10.45 -16.21 -28.98
C GLY A 683 11.65 -17.00 -29.49
N HIS A 684 12.89 -16.55 -29.24
CA HIS A 684 14.13 -17.16 -29.74
C HIS A 684 15.24 -17.15 -28.67
N LEU A 685 14.95 -17.74 -27.52
CA LEU A 685 15.89 -17.79 -26.38
C LEU A 685 17.16 -18.59 -26.70
N SER A 686 17.09 -19.53 -27.64
CA SER A 686 18.27 -20.22 -28.17
C SER A 686 19.34 -19.26 -28.70
N SER A 687 18.94 -18.15 -29.33
CA SER A 687 19.87 -17.13 -29.84
C SER A 687 20.51 -16.34 -28.69
N ARG A 688 19.73 -16.02 -27.66
CA ARG A 688 20.23 -15.37 -26.44
C ARG A 688 21.29 -16.25 -25.76
N ILE A 689 21.03 -17.55 -25.60
CA ILE A 689 22.01 -18.50 -25.05
C ILE A 689 23.27 -18.56 -25.91
N ARG A 690 23.16 -18.59 -27.24
CA ARG A 690 24.34 -18.61 -28.12
C ARG A 690 25.22 -17.38 -27.92
N THR A 691 24.61 -16.20 -27.75
CA THR A 691 25.34 -14.96 -27.46
C THR A 691 26.01 -15.03 -26.08
N THR A 692 25.30 -15.44 -25.03
CA THR A 692 25.86 -15.58 -23.68
C THR A 692 26.99 -16.61 -23.64
N ALA A 693 26.83 -17.75 -24.33
CA ALA A 693 27.86 -18.76 -24.45
C ALA A 693 29.11 -18.21 -25.16
N LYS A 694 28.92 -17.40 -26.21
CA LYS A 694 30.03 -16.75 -26.90
C LYS A 694 30.78 -15.79 -25.98
N GLU A 695 30.07 -14.91 -25.27
CA GLU A 695 30.66 -13.95 -24.33
C GLU A 695 31.41 -14.66 -23.20
N TYR A 696 30.82 -15.71 -22.63
CA TYR A 696 31.46 -16.53 -21.61
C TYR A 696 32.76 -17.17 -22.12
N VAL A 697 32.76 -17.74 -23.33
CA VAL A 697 33.97 -18.33 -23.93
C VAL A 697 35.05 -17.28 -24.16
N GLU A 698 34.67 -16.08 -24.62
CA GLU A 698 35.60 -14.97 -24.83
C GLU A 698 36.27 -14.56 -23.50
N ILE A 699 35.48 -14.37 -22.44
CA ILE A 699 35.98 -14.02 -21.10
C ILE A 699 36.87 -15.13 -20.53
N ALA A 700 36.39 -16.38 -20.52
CA ALA A 700 37.10 -17.51 -19.92
C ALA A 700 38.46 -17.76 -20.59
N LEU A 701 38.55 -17.61 -21.92
CA LEU A 701 39.81 -17.77 -22.65
C LEU A 701 40.76 -16.58 -22.48
N ASP A 702 40.24 -15.36 -22.34
CA ASP A 702 41.07 -14.19 -22.02
C ASP A 702 41.65 -14.29 -20.60
N ASP A 703 40.84 -14.72 -19.63
CA ASP A 703 41.26 -14.99 -18.25
C ASP A 703 42.29 -16.13 -18.20
N TYR A 704 42.08 -17.21 -18.96
CA TYR A 704 43.06 -18.28 -19.12
C TYR A 704 44.38 -17.79 -19.71
N ALA A 705 44.35 -16.96 -20.77
CA ALA A 705 45.56 -16.41 -21.38
C ALA A 705 46.37 -15.55 -20.40
N SER A 706 45.70 -14.87 -19.46
CA SER A 706 46.35 -14.10 -18.41
C SER A 706 46.92 -14.97 -17.29
N SER A 707 46.17 -15.99 -16.86
CA SER A 707 46.49 -16.88 -15.73
C SER A 707 47.53 -17.92 -16.09
N TRP A 708 47.52 -18.41 -17.34
CA TRP A 708 48.51 -19.36 -17.86
C TRP A 708 49.95 -18.85 -17.70
N LYS A 709 50.17 -17.54 -17.91
CA LYS A 709 51.50 -16.92 -17.75
C LYS A 709 52.04 -17.01 -16.32
N LYS A 710 51.18 -17.17 -15.32
CA LYS A 710 51.53 -17.23 -13.89
C LYS A 710 51.53 -18.66 -13.35
N GLU A 711 50.53 -19.47 -13.73
CA GLU A 711 50.21 -20.73 -13.04
C GLU A 711 50.45 -21.99 -13.90
N GLY A 712 50.69 -21.84 -15.21
CA GLY A 712 50.97 -22.95 -16.11
C GLY A 712 49.91 -24.05 -15.99
N SER A 713 50.35 -25.30 -15.82
CA SER A 713 49.49 -26.51 -15.83
C SER A 713 48.27 -26.46 -14.91
N LYS A 714 48.27 -25.62 -13.87
CA LYS A 714 47.12 -25.45 -12.97
C LYS A 714 45.97 -24.70 -13.66
N ALA A 715 46.29 -23.70 -14.50
CA ALA A 715 45.30 -22.98 -15.29
C ALA A 715 44.66 -23.87 -16.38
N ASP A 716 45.37 -24.89 -16.90
CA ASP A 716 44.75 -25.89 -17.79
C ASP A 716 43.67 -26.68 -17.08
N SER A 717 43.98 -27.18 -15.88
CA SER A 717 43.04 -28.00 -15.10
C SER A 717 41.81 -27.21 -14.66
N GLU A 718 41.99 -25.93 -14.31
CA GLU A 718 40.90 -25.03 -13.95
C GLU A 718 40.01 -24.73 -15.17
N LEU A 719 40.59 -24.42 -16.33
CA LEU A 719 39.83 -24.19 -17.57
C LEU A 719 39.03 -25.44 -18.00
N ILE A 720 39.65 -26.62 -17.97
CA ILE A 720 38.97 -27.88 -18.32
C ILE A 720 37.78 -28.12 -17.39
N LYS A 721 37.95 -27.87 -16.08
CA LYS A 721 36.90 -28.03 -15.09
C LYS A 721 35.76 -27.03 -15.34
N ASP A 722 36.10 -25.77 -15.49
CA ASP A 722 35.18 -24.65 -15.72
C ASP A 722 34.30 -24.88 -16.96
N PHE A 723 34.92 -25.19 -18.11
CA PHE A 723 34.18 -25.50 -19.34
C PHE A 723 33.26 -26.71 -19.21
N ARG A 724 33.70 -27.75 -18.50
CA ARG A 724 32.91 -28.96 -18.30
C ARG A 724 31.70 -28.70 -17.42
N GLU A 725 31.87 -27.93 -16.35
CA GLU A 725 30.81 -27.61 -15.39
C GLU A 725 29.80 -26.62 -15.98
N ASN A 726 30.27 -25.57 -16.66
CA ASN A 726 29.40 -24.48 -17.12
C ASN A 726 28.83 -24.68 -18.52
N THR A 727 29.50 -25.44 -19.40
CA THR A 727 29.05 -25.62 -20.81
C THR A 727 28.84 -27.08 -21.20
N GLY A 728 29.36 -28.04 -20.43
CA GLY A 728 29.42 -29.45 -20.81
C GLY A 728 30.44 -29.78 -21.90
N TYR A 729 31.16 -28.77 -22.43
CA TYR A 729 32.20 -28.97 -23.43
C TYR A 729 33.46 -29.57 -22.79
N THR A 730 33.98 -30.65 -23.39
CA THR A 730 35.22 -31.28 -22.92
C THR A 730 36.38 -30.71 -23.71
N VAL A 731 37.18 -29.85 -23.07
CA VAL A 731 38.40 -29.28 -23.64
C VAL A 731 39.44 -30.38 -23.83
N SER A 732 39.89 -30.58 -25.07
CA SER A 732 40.91 -31.58 -25.41
C SER A 732 42.32 -30.99 -25.33
N ALA A 733 43.35 -31.87 -25.36
CA ALA A 733 44.75 -31.42 -25.43
C ALA A 733 45.05 -30.60 -26.69
N GLU A 734 44.37 -30.89 -27.81
CA GLU A 734 44.48 -30.11 -29.05
C GLU A 734 43.90 -28.71 -28.89
N ASP A 735 42.78 -28.59 -28.17
CA ASP A 735 42.15 -27.28 -27.92
C ASP A 735 43.05 -26.41 -27.03
N LEU A 736 43.70 -26.99 -26.00
CA LEU A 736 44.68 -26.29 -25.17
C LEU A 736 45.88 -25.79 -25.98
N GLU A 737 46.40 -26.59 -26.91
CA GLU A 737 47.46 -26.12 -27.82
C GLU A 737 46.98 -24.99 -28.73
N LEU A 738 45.74 -25.08 -29.22
CA LEU A 738 45.12 -24.10 -30.10
C LEU A 738 44.91 -22.76 -29.37
N PHE A 739 44.40 -22.78 -28.13
CA PHE A 739 44.24 -21.59 -27.28
C PHE A 739 45.56 -20.85 -27.05
N ARG A 740 46.68 -21.57 -26.97
CA ARG A 740 48.02 -20.99 -26.76
C ARG A 740 48.62 -20.42 -28.05
N ARG A 741 48.45 -21.11 -29.18
CA ARG A 741 49.06 -20.74 -30.47
C ARG A 741 48.27 -19.70 -31.23
N ASN A 742 46.94 -19.86 -31.26
CA ASN A 742 46.03 -18.98 -31.99
C ASN A 742 44.72 -18.83 -31.19
N PRO A 743 44.70 -17.94 -30.18
CA PRO A 743 43.55 -17.78 -29.28
C PRO A 743 42.22 -17.51 -30.01
N GLU A 744 42.26 -16.71 -31.10
CA GLU A 744 41.06 -16.37 -31.87
C GLU A 744 40.48 -17.56 -32.62
N GLU A 745 41.33 -18.42 -33.19
CA GLU A 745 40.89 -19.66 -33.84
C GLU A 745 40.36 -20.66 -32.81
N GLY A 746 40.99 -20.72 -31.64
CA GLY A 746 40.51 -21.48 -30.49
C GLY A 746 39.12 -21.04 -30.01
N LYS A 747 38.90 -19.74 -29.83
CA LYS A 747 37.60 -19.16 -29.49
C LYS A 747 36.54 -19.58 -30.52
N GLN A 748 36.80 -19.39 -31.81
CA GLN A 748 35.84 -19.74 -32.86
C GLN A 748 35.50 -21.22 -32.92
N ARG A 749 36.48 -22.11 -32.71
CA ARG A 749 36.25 -23.57 -32.68
C ARG A 749 35.26 -23.96 -31.58
N VAL A 750 35.47 -23.45 -30.38
CA VAL A 750 34.61 -23.71 -29.21
C VAL A 750 33.22 -23.12 -29.42
N ILE A 751 33.12 -21.86 -29.84
CA ILE A 751 31.85 -21.17 -30.13
C ILE A 751 31.06 -21.95 -31.19
N SER A 752 31.72 -22.42 -32.25
CA SER A 752 31.08 -23.21 -33.30
C SER A 752 30.57 -24.56 -32.79
N ALA A 753 31.35 -25.24 -31.94
CA ALA A 753 30.94 -26.50 -31.33
C ALA A 753 29.71 -26.35 -30.42
N LEU A 754 29.70 -25.33 -29.56
CA LEU A 754 28.55 -25.01 -28.70
C LEU A 754 27.32 -24.60 -29.53
N GLY A 755 27.50 -23.79 -30.56
CA GLY A 755 26.42 -23.41 -31.47
C GLY A 755 25.81 -24.61 -32.20
N LYS A 756 26.63 -25.60 -32.57
CA LYS A 756 26.17 -26.85 -33.20
C LYS A 756 25.40 -27.73 -32.19
N ASP A 757 25.89 -27.87 -30.97
CA ASP A 757 25.21 -28.62 -29.91
C ASP A 757 23.82 -28.05 -29.61
N ILE A 758 23.70 -26.71 -29.51
CA ILE A 758 22.40 -26.04 -29.33
C ILE A 758 21.48 -26.32 -30.53
N ALA A 759 22.00 -26.25 -31.76
CA ALA A 759 21.21 -26.53 -32.97
C ALA A 759 20.75 -27.99 -33.05
N GLU A 760 21.57 -28.95 -32.62
CA GLU A 760 21.20 -30.36 -32.54
C GLU A 760 20.11 -30.60 -31.48
N LYS A 761 20.23 -29.97 -30.30
CA LYS A 761 19.19 -29.99 -29.26
C LYS A 761 17.87 -29.39 -29.75
N GLU A 762 17.95 -28.27 -30.47
CA GLU A 762 16.79 -27.60 -31.07
C GLU A 762 16.10 -28.48 -32.12
N ALA A 763 16.87 -29.18 -32.95
CA ALA A 763 16.34 -30.13 -33.94
C ALA A 763 15.68 -31.37 -33.29
N LEU A 764 16.17 -31.83 -32.13
CA LEU A 764 15.64 -32.99 -31.41
C LEU A 764 14.39 -32.66 -30.59
N ALA A 765 14.42 -31.58 -29.82
CA ALA A 765 13.33 -31.21 -28.91
C ALA A 765 12.22 -30.41 -29.61
N GLY A 766 12.54 -29.74 -30.72
CA GLY A 766 11.73 -28.69 -31.31
C GLY A 766 11.92 -27.36 -30.59
N GLN A 767 11.82 -26.26 -31.35
CA GLN A 767 12.12 -24.92 -30.86
C GLN A 767 11.26 -24.51 -29.64
N GLU A 768 9.95 -24.73 -29.69
CA GLU A 768 9.04 -24.36 -28.59
C GLU A 768 9.38 -25.06 -27.27
N ASN A 769 9.71 -26.35 -27.32
CA ASN A 769 10.05 -27.13 -26.13
C ASN A 769 11.42 -26.73 -25.58
N LEU A 770 12.40 -26.47 -26.45
CA LEU A 770 13.71 -25.98 -26.03
C LEU A 770 13.59 -24.60 -25.38
N ASP A 771 12.84 -23.68 -25.98
CA ASP A 771 12.60 -22.35 -25.42
C ASP A 771 11.83 -22.43 -24.09
N ALA A 772 10.84 -23.31 -23.96
CA ALA A 772 10.14 -23.53 -22.69
C ALA A 772 11.07 -24.09 -21.59
N PHE A 773 11.94 -25.03 -21.95
CA PHE A 773 12.97 -25.54 -21.03
C PHE A 773 13.94 -24.44 -20.60
N ILE A 774 14.42 -23.63 -21.55
CA ILE A 774 15.30 -22.50 -21.26
C ILE A 774 14.61 -21.50 -20.32
N ARG A 775 13.34 -21.12 -20.59
CA ARG A 775 12.56 -20.24 -19.71
C ARG A 775 12.42 -20.77 -18.29
N TYR A 776 12.34 -22.09 -18.11
CA TYR A 776 12.22 -22.70 -16.79
C TYR A 776 13.52 -22.70 -16.01
N GLN A 777 14.67 -22.76 -16.70
CA GLN A 777 15.99 -22.72 -16.05
C GLN A 777 16.42 -21.30 -15.66
N TYR A 778 15.92 -20.28 -16.35
CA TYR A 778 16.03 -18.87 -15.96
C TYR A 778 15.10 -18.55 -14.78
#